data_AF-A0A0H5RNG6-F1
#
_entry.id   AF-A0A0H5RNG6-F1
#
_cell.length_a   1.000
_cell.length_b   1.000
_cell.length_c   1.000
_cell.angle_alpha   90.00
_cell.angle_beta   90.00
_cell.angle_gamma   90.00
#
_symmetry.space_group_name_H-M   'P 1'
#
loop_
_entity.id
_entity.type
_entity.pdbx_description
1 polymer ?
#
loop_
_entity_poly.entity_id
_entity_poly.type
_entity_poly.pdbx_seq_one_letter_code
_entity_poly.pdbx_strand_id
1 'polypeptide(L)'
;MRTVKNDLKAIVDYAAQQPAVPINLETNTVTKPDTTGWDDDDIQNLNNKLAELEDRIVAMLAAATEADGDLGRVMAAAAGGDPQTPAEQGSGDGQSVRDGQLTPEELARLKENTALTPEQLHALARGDLVLPASQLEYLHSLARSMDGMNIQQTRAMMDNLDKTNPGASRDLMNGLQMLSDPKIKAAGADWKGGLDRLPTGIKDVAAGLPADRGNIHVGDRQDLAAIMMKGSPEFMHGTDLDRSVLKQTEELLKGAPAGTFKQGWEHSADLALKDMLAAAGRDKWAVHDLVAGADGKSPNNEFISNALRHQWDDGGAAAATLVQGLAPVALDQTQLDAATRAGETVFAFDKYIVDHPTEFTNMLDRVPMAPGEVGTPDVQGNQTFGNAHPELVQALAEANAPFLDDMMKHDWDNTHGFGNLETTTDENGNLVDRGDANMPKTRDLLSTLNSDPVAASTLKGAVEGHHFGLQQDYVNSLANHDTPDVDALRADGRLQGLNDVAVSESNVQQAANEYAQAQLEHEQKEARWEAITTIGGSVPHVSDALDAVGKVPGADGILQDMFGGGDAPKAPDAPHIPLQQSGPNLYQIAEQLYKSDYGDKGIFPNGFPTYEAYEADMEGDVRNKVEQYLGDRVTGDLTKAEVAYQGTLPHDPPKAGQ
;
A
#
# COMPACT_ATOMS: atom_id res chain seq x y z
N MET A 1 -24.08 -28.37 -19.00
CA MET A 1 -24.40 -29.43 -17.99
C MET A 1 -23.37 -30.56 -17.85
N ARG A 2 -23.05 -31.37 -18.88
CA ARG A 2 -22.10 -32.50 -18.69
C ARG A 2 -20.69 -32.03 -18.30
N THR A 3 -20.23 -30.92 -18.87
CA THR A 3 -18.95 -30.27 -18.54
C THR A 3 -18.94 -29.77 -17.08
N VAL A 4 -19.91 -28.92 -16.70
CA VAL A 4 -20.10 -28.43 -15.31
C VAL A 4 -20.08 -29.55 -14.26
N LYS A 5 -20.75 -30.68 -14.54
CA LYS A 5 -20.73 -31.84 -13.63
C LYS A 5 -19.34 -32.47 -13.49
N ASN A 6 -18.58 -32.55 -14.58
CA ASN A 6 -17.21 -33.07 -14.55
C ASN A 6 -16.28 -32.09 -13.81
N ASP A 7 -16.46 -30.78 -14.00
CA ASP A 7 -15.66 -29.74 -13.35
C ASP A 7 -15.90 -29.75 -11.84
N LEU A 8 -17.16 -29.82 -11.40
CA LEU A 8 -17.51 -29.99 -9.98
C LEU A 8 -16.84 -31.24 -9.37
N LYS A 9 -16.86 -32.36 -10.10
CA LYS A 9 -16.20 -33.58 -9.63
C LYS A 9 -14.68 -33.38 -9.51
N ALA A 10 -14.05 -32.73 -10.49
CA ALA A 10 -12.62 -32.45 -10.46
C ALA A 10 -12.23 -31.50 -9.31
N ILE A 11 -13.05 -30.51 -9.00
CA ILE A 11 -12.86 -29.59 -7.87
C ILE A 11 -12.91 -30.37 -6.55
N VAL A 12 -13.95 -31.18 -6.33
CA VAL A 12 -14.09 -32.00 -5.11
C VAL A 12 -12.94 -32.99 -4.98
N ASP A 13 -12.55 -33.65 -6.07
CA ASP A 13 -11.43 -34.60 -6.08
C ASP A 13 -10.08 -33.88 -5.80
N TYR A 14 -9.91 -32.62 -6.23
CA TYR A 14 -8.71 -31.81 -5.96
C TYR A 14 -8.65 -31.31 -4.50
N ALA A 15 -9.78 -30.84 -3.97
CA ALA A 15 -9.90 -30.38 -2.59
C ALA A 15 -9.57 -31.50 -1.58
N ALA A 16 -9.90 -32.75 -1.91
CA ALA A 16 -9.61 -33.92 -1.08
C ALA A 16 -8.14 -34.37 -1.09
N GLN A 17 -7.31 -33.89 -2.03
CA GLN A 17 -5.86 -34.16 -2.03
C GLN A 17 -5.19 -33.44 -0.84
N GLN A 18 -4.00 -33.86 -0.40
CA GLN A 18 -3.29 -33.16 0.69
C GLN A 18 -2.61 -31.87 0.18
N PRO A 19 -2.61 -30.75 0.95
CA PRO A 19 -3.37 -30.55 2.18
C PRO A 19 -4.88 -30.53 1.91
N ALA A 20 -5.66 -31.27 2.70
CA ALA A 20 -7.10 -31.42 2.45
C ALA A 20 -7.85 -30.14 2.83
N VAL A 21 -8.69 -29.65 1.91
CA VAL A 21 -9.41 -28.39 2.06
C VAL A 21 -10.92 -28.64 2.03
N PRO A 22 -11.67 -28.29 3.09
CA PRO A 22 -13.12 -28.36 3.09
C PRO A 22 -13.74 -27.36 2.11
N ILE A 23 -14.72 -27.81 1.31
CA ILE A 23 -15.59 -26.96 0.49
C ILE A 23 -17.00 -27.02 1.06
N ASN A 24 -17.58 -25.86 1.34
CA ASN A 24 -19.00 -25.75 1.62
C ASN A 24 -19.76 -25.71 0.29
N LEU A 25 -20.43 -26.82 -0.05
CA LEU A 25 -21.16 -26.97 -1.31
C LEU A 25 -22.46 -26.15 -1.37
N GLU A 26 -22.96 -25.62 -0.24
CA GLU A 26 -24.14 -24.76 -0.21
C GLU A 26 -23.78 -23.31 -0.54
N THR A 27 -22.66 -22.83 -0.01
CA THR A 27 -22.18 -21.45 -0.22
C THR A 27 -21.15 -21.34 -1.33
N ASN A 28 -20.65 -22.48 -1.86
CA ASN A 28 -19.52 -22.56 -2.78
C ASN A 28 -18.24 -21.89 -2.23
N THR A 29 -18.11 -21.81 -0.91
CA THR A 29 -16.94 -21.20 -0.26
C THR A 29 -15.96 -22.27 0.19
N VAL A 30 -14.68 -21.92 0.14
CA VAL A 30 -13.59 -22.75 0.63
C VAL A 30 -13.30 -22.34 2.07
N THR A 31 -13.05 -23.30 2.97
CA THR A 31 -12.69 -22.99 4.36
C THR A 31 -11.22 -23.31 4.59
N LYS A 32 -10.45 -22.31 5.02
CA LYS A 32 -9.05 -22.52 5.39
C LYS A 32 -8.96 -23.51 6.57
N PRO A 33 -8.22 -24.62 6.45
CA PRO A 33 -7.97 -25.51 7.57
C PRO A 33 -7.10 -24.83 8.64
N ASP A 34 -7.14 -25.33 9.87
CA ASP A 34 -6.26 -24.86 10.95
C ASP A 34 -4.81 -25.19 10.62
N THR A 35 -3.98 -24.16 10.52
CA THR A 35 -2.55 -24.24 10.18
C THR A 35 -1.64 -24.13 11.40
N THR A 36 -2.19 -24.22 12.62
CA THR A 36 -1.38 -24.14 13.85
C THR A 36 -0.28 -25.20 13.86
N GLY A 37 0.98 -24.76 13.90
CA GLY A 37 2.16 -25.63 13.94
C GLY A 37 2.62 -26.19 12.59
N TRP A 38 2.14 -25.62 11.48
CA TRP A 38 2.66 -25.90 10.13
C TRP A 38 3.87 -24.99 9.86
N ASP A 39 4.76 -25.42 8.96
CA ASP A 39 5.84 -24.57 8.46
C ASP A 39 5.35 -23.64 7.34
N ASP A 40 6.14 -22.61 7.03
CA ASP A 40 5.76 -21.56 6.08
C ASP A 40 5.58 -22.10 4.65
N ASP A 41 6.39 -23.09 4.26
CA ASP A 41 6.28 -23.77 2.95
C ASP A 41 4.93 -24.50 2.83
N ASP A 42 4.49 -25.19 3.88
CA ASP A 42 3.19 -25.87 3.93
C ASP A 42 2.02 -24.87 3.95
N ILE A 43 2.16 -23.75 4.65
CA ILE A 43 1.17 -22.65 4.64
C ILE A 43 1.07 -22.03 3.25
N GLN A 44 2.20 -21.79 2.58
CA GLN A 44 2.23 -21.25 1.22
C GLN A 44 1.59 -22.23 0.22
N ASN A 45 1.92 -23.52 0.32
CA ASN A 45 1.30 -24.57 -0.50
C ASN A 45 -0.21 -24.64 -0.29
N LEU A 46 -0.69 -24.50 0.95
CA LEU A 46 -2.10 -24.41 1.26
C LEU A 46 -2.74 -23.16 0.64
N ASN A 47 -2.14 -21.98 0.81
CA ASN A 47 -2.67 -20.72 0.27
C ASN A 47 -2.77 -20.77 -1.27
N ASN A 48 -1.74 -21.30 -1.95
CA ASN A 48 -1.76 -21.53 -3.40
C ASN A 48 -2.91 -22.46 -3.81
N LYS A 49 -3.13 -23.53 -3.04
CA LYS A 49 -4.22 -24.47 -3.29
C LYS A 49 -5.60 -23.84 -3.04
N LEU A 50 -5.74 -23.00 -2.02
CA LEU A 50 -6.97 -22.27 -1.73
C LEU A 50 -7.32 -21.33 -2.89
N ALA A 51 -6.37 -20.52 -3.35
CA ALA A 51 -6.54 -19.64 -4.50
C ALA A 51 -6.96 -20.42 -5.76
N GLU A 52 -6.28 -21.53 -6.07
CA GLU A 52 -6.62 -22.36 -7.22
C GLU A 52 -8.03 -22.99 -7.10
N LEU A 53 -8.44 -23.41 -5.90
CA LEU A 53 -9.78 -23.92 -5.67
C LEU A 53 -10.85 -22.85 -5.89
N GLU A 54 -10.63 -21.63 -5.38
CA GLU A 54 -11.51 -20.49 -5.61
C GLU A 54 -11.64 -20.18 -7.10
N ASP A 55 -10.52 -20.09 -7.83
CA ASP A 55 -10.52 -19.79 -9.27
C ASP A 55 -11.28 -20.86 -10.07
N ARG A 56 -11.08 -22.14 -9.73
CA ARG A 56 -11.82 -23.25 -10.34
C ARG A 56 -13.32 -23.19 -10.03
N ILE A 57 -13.70 -22.82 -8.81
CA ILE A 57 -15.12 -22.63 -8.43
C ILE A 57 -15.72 -21.47 -9.22
N VAL A 58 -15.04 -20.32 -9.30
CA VAL A 58 -15.48 -19.14 -10.08
C VAL A 58 -15.69 -19.53 -11.55
N ALA A 59 -14.74 -20.23 -12.17
CA ALA A 59 -14.86 -20.68 -13.55
C ALA A 59 -16.00 -21.68 -13.76
N MET A 60 -16.22 -22.61 -12.83
CA MET A 60 -17.32 -23.57 -12.88
C MET A 60 -18.68 -22.87 -12.74
N LEU A 61 -18.80 -21.91 -11.83
CA LEU A 61 -20.01 -21.10 -11.65
C LEU A 61 -20.31 -20.29 -12.91
N ALA A 62 -19.31 -19.66 -13.52
CA ALA A 62 -19.48 -18.95 -14.79
C ALA A 62 -20.01 -19.87 -15.91
N ALA A 63 -19.47 -21.08 -16.02
CA ALA A 63 -19.93 -22.08 -16.98
C ALA A 63 -21.34 -22.63 -16.66
N ALA A 64 -21.71 -22.72 -15.37
CA ALA A 64 -23.04 -23.11 -14.95
C ALA A 64 -24.08 -22.04 -15.31
N THR A 65 -23.79 -20.78 -15.00
CA THR A 65 -24.63 -19.62 -15.37
C THR A 65 -24.86 -19.56 -16.88
N GLU A 66 -23.84 -19.78 -17.69
CA GLU A 66 -24.01 -19.81 -19.16
C GLU A 66 -24.95 -20.94 -19.59
N ALA A 67 -24.79 -22.14 -19.02
CA ALA A 67 -25.64 -23.28 -19.33
C ALA A 67 -27.11 -23.07 -18.91
N ASP A 68 -27.35 -22.40 -17.79
CA ASP A 68 -28.69 -22.05 -17.32
C ASP A 68 -29.31 -20.95 -18.19
N GLY A 69 -28.53 -19.95 -18.60
CA GLY A 69 -28.96 -18.92 -19.55
C GLY A 69 -29.38 -19.50 -20.89
N ASP A 70 -28.59 -20.43 -21.45
CA ASP A 70 -28.93 -21.18 -22.65
C ASP A 70 -30.24 -21.95 -22.50
N LEU A 71 -30.42 -22.65 -21.38
CA LEU A 71 -31.66 -23.39 -21.10
C LEU A 71 -32.87 -22.45 -21.02
N GLY A 72 -32.72 -21.31 -20.34
CA GLY A 72 -33.76 -20.28 -20.23
C GLY A 72 -34.20 -19.77 -21.61
N ARG A 73 -33.25 -19.47 -22.51
CA ARG A 73 -33.53 -19.07 -23.90
C ARG A 73 -34.29 -20.15 -24.66
N VAL A 74 -33.87 -21.40 -24.56
CA VAL A 74 -34.55 -22.55 -25.20
C VAL A 74 -35.98 -22.71 -24.66
N MET A 75 -36.19 -22.56 -23.36
CA MET A 75 -37.52 -22.65 -22.75
C MET A 75 -38.44 -21.52 -23.18
N ALA A 76 -37.93 -20.28 -23.27
CA ALA A 76 -38.69 -19.13 -23.76
C ALA A 76 -39.09 -19.30 -25.23
N ALA A 77 -38.17 -19.74 -26.10
CA ALA A 77 -38.49 -20.10 -27.48
C ALA A 77 -39.55 -21.22 -27.55
N ALA A 78 -39.42 -22.26 -26.72
CA ALA A 78 -40.38 -23.37 -26.67
C ALA A 78 -41.77 -22.94 -26.17
N ALA A 79 -41.84 -21.90 -25.33
CA ALA A 79 -43.09 -21.27 -24.87
C ALA A 79 -43.72 -20.33 -25.92
N GLY A 80 -43.10 -20.19 -27.11
CA GLY A 80 -43.58 -19.32 -28.19
C GLY A 80 -43.20 -17.85 -28.04
N GLY A 81 -42.29 -17.52 -27.11
CA GLY A 81 -41.67 -16.19 -27.02
C GLY A 81 -40.52 -16.03 -28.01
N ASP A 82 -40.07 -14.79 -28.18
CA ASP A 82 -38.86 -14.44 -28.93
C ASP A 82 -37.76 -14.10 -27.91
N PRO A 83 -36.92 -15.07 -27.49
CA PRO A 83 -35.91 -14.83 -26.47
C PRO A 83 -34.83 -13.91 -27.02
N GLN A 84 -34.74 -12.71 -26.47
CA GLN A 84 -33.64 -11.80 -26.79
C GLN A 84 -32.29 -12.43 -26.40
N THR A 85 -31.32 -12.28 -27.28
CA THR A 85 -29.92 -12.61 -27.01
C THR A 85 -29.32 -11.62 -26.00
N PRO A 86 -28.26 -12.00 -25.27
CA PRO A 86 -27.56 -11.07 -24.38
C PRO A 86 -27.10 -9.78 -25.09
N ALA A 87 -26.67 -9.90 -26.35
CA ALA A 87 -26.29 -8.75 -27.17
C ALA A 87 -27.48 -7.82 -27.49
N GLU A 88 -28.65 -8.38 -27.83
CA GLU A 88 -29.86 -7.58 -28.06
C GLU A 88 -30.35 -6.89 -26.79
N GLN A 89 -30.29 -7.58 -25.65
CA GLN A 89 -30.58 -6.98 -24.34
C GLN A 89 -29.60 -5.85 -24.03
N GLY A 90 -28.30 -6.08 -24.17
CA GLY A 90 -27.28 -5.05 -23.92
C GLY A 90 -27.45 -3.83 -24.82
N SER A 91 -27.75 -4.03 -26.11
CA SER A 91 -28.02 -2.92 -27.02
C SER A 91 -29.30 -2.16 -26.69
N GLY A 92 -30.37 -2.85 -26.28
CA GLY A 92 -31.64 -2.24 -25.89
C GLY A 92 -31.49 -1.41 -24.62
N ASP A 93 -30.97 -2.04 -23.56
CA ASP A 93 -30.71 -1.41 -22.26
C ASP A 93 -29.73 -0.24 -22.42
N GLY A 94 -28.73 -0.38 -23.29
CA GLY A 94 -27.78 0.68 -23.64
C GLY A 94 -28.44 1.92 -24.25
N GLN A 95 -29.48 1.78 -25.07
CA GLN A 95 -30.25 2.92 -25.56
C GLN A 95 -31.01 3.60 -24.41
N SER A 96 -31.62 2.82 -23.51
CA SER A 96 -32.29 3.34 -22.31
C SER A 96 -31.31 4.06 -21.36
N VAL A 97 -30.07 3.57 -21.26
CA VAL A 97 -28.95 4.23 -20.55
C VAL A 97 -28.63 5.59 -21.19
N ARG A 98 -28.49 5.66 -22.52
CA ARG A 98 -28.24 6.92 -23.23
C ARG A 98 -29.30 7.98 -22.96
N ASP A 99 -30.55 7.55 -22.90
CA ASP A 99 -31.71 8.43 -22.68
C ASP A 99 -31.95 8.71 -21.18
N GLY A 100 -31.24 8.01 -20.28
CA GLY A 100 -31.38 8.11 -18.82
C GLY A 100 -32.73 7.61 -18.29
N GLN A 101 -33.36 6.67 -19.00
CA GLN A 101 -34.71 6.19 -18.72
C GLN A 101 -34.76 4.66 -18.62
N LEU A 102 -33.92 4.07 -17.77
CA LEU A 102 -34.02 2.64 -17.51
C LEU A 102 -35.34 2.32 -16.80
N THR A 103 -36.00 1.29 -17.30
CA THR A 103 -37.05 0.58 -16.59
C THR A 103 -36.47 -0.17 -15.38
N PRO A 104 -37.30 -0.53 -14.37
CA PRO A 104 -36.84 -1.33 -13.24
C PRO A 104 -36.16 -2.64 -13.65
N GLU A 105 -36.65 -3.28 -14.71
CA GLU A 105 -36.10 -4.53 -15.24
C GLU A 105 -34.75 -4.33 -15.92
N GLU A 106 -34.58 -3.25 -16.69
CA GLU A 106 -33.29 -2.88 -17.30
C GLU A 106 -32.26 -2.50 -16.22
N LEU A 107 -32.68 -1.76 -15.20
CA LEU A 107 -31.81 -1.40 -14.08
C LEU A 107 -31.36 -2.65 -13.29
N ALA A 108 -32.26 -3.60 -13.06
CA ALA A 108 -31.92 -4.86 -12.42
C ALA A 108 -30.91 -5.67 -13.24
N ARG A 109 -31.08 -5.74 -14.58
CA ARG A 109 -30.13 -6.40 -15.48
C ARG A 109 -28.77 -5.71 -15.51
N LEU A 110 -28.74 -4.38 -15.57
CA LEU A 110 -27.49 -3.62 -15.50
C LEU A 110 -26.74 -3.97 -14.22
N LYS A 111 -27.42 -3.92 -13.07
CA LYS A 111 -26.83 -4.25 -11.77
C LYS A 111 -26.34 -5.69 -11.69
N GLU A 112 -27.13 -6.64 -12.19
CA GLU A 112 -26.75 -8.06 -12.21
C GLU A 112 -25.48 -8.31 -13.04
N ASN A 113 -25.38 -7.68 -14.21
CA ASN A 113 -24.24 -7.87 -15.12
C ASN A 113 -22.99 -7.07 -14.74
N THR A 114 -23.07 -6.17 -13.76
CA THR A 114 -21.96 -5.30 -13.32
C THR A 114 -21.55 -5.53 -11.87
N ALA A 115 -22.19 -6.48 -11.20
CA ALA A 115 -21.82 -6.93 -9.87
C ALA A 115 -20.92 -8.17 -9.95
N LEU A 116 -20.00 -8.28 -8.98
CA LEU A 116 -19.17 -9.45 -8.75
C LEU A 116 -19.37 -9.92 -7.30
N THR A 117 -19.31 -11.24 -7.08
CA THR A 117 -19.26 -11.81 -5.73
C THR A 117 -17.88 -11.55 -5.10
N PRO A 118 -17.73 -11.68 -3.77
CA PRO A 118 -16.41 -11.57 -3.12
C PRO A 118 -15.36 -12.48 -3.74
N GLU A 119 -15.71 -13.73 -4.07
CA GLU A 119 -14.81 -14.70 -4.69
C GLU A 119 -14.41 -14.28 -6.11
N GLN A 120 -15.32 -13.66 -6.86
CA GLN A 120 -15.01 -13.09 -8.17
C GLN A 120 -14.12 -11.85 -8.07
N LEU A 121 -14.29 -11.00 -7.05
CA LEU A 121 -13.40 -9.87 -6.79
C LEU A 121 -11.99 -10.36 -6.42
N HIS A 122 -11.87 -11.43 -5.63
CA HIS A 122 -10.58 -12.05 -5.33
C HIS A 122 -9.93 -12.63 -6.60
N ALA A 123 -10.71 -13.33 -7.44
CA ALA A 123 -10.22 -13.82 -8.73
C ALA A 123 -9.81 -12.67 -9.67
N LEU A 124 -10.50 -11.53 -9.61
CA LEU A 124 -10.13 -10.32 -10.36
C LEU A 124 -8.80 -9.75 -9.87
N ALA A 125 -8.61 -9.66 -8.55
CA ALA A 125 -7.36 -9.17 -7.95
C ALA A 125 -6.13 -10.04 -8.28
N ARG A 126 -6.34 -11.34 -8.51
CA ARG A 126 -5.32 -12.28 -9.02
C ARG A 126 -5.14 -12.24 -10.54
N GLY A 127 -6.06 -11.65 -11.28
CA GLY A 127 -6.04 -11.62 -12.75
C GLY A 127 -6.56 -12.92 -13.40
N ASP A 128 -7.34 -13.72 -12.67
CA ASP A 128 -7.86 -15.03 -13.09
C ASP A 128 -9.38 -15.09 -13.21
N LEU A 129 -10.07 -13.95 -13.06
CA LEU A 129 -11.52 -13.87 -13.19
C LEU A 129 -12.02 -14.44 -14.53
N VAL A 130 -12.90 -15.44 -14.42
CA VAL A 130 -13.68 -16.00 -15.53
C VAL A 130 -15.15 -15.60 -15.35
N LEU A 131 -15.72 -14.98 -16.38
CA LEU A 131 -17.13 -14.57 -16.41
C LEU A 131 -17.94 -15.37 -17.44
N PRO A 132 -19.26 -15.48 -17.27
CA PRO A 132 -20.15 -15.96 -18.33
C PRO A 132 -19.94 -15.19 -19.64
N ALA A 133 -19.91 -15.89 -20.77
CA ALA A 133 -19.76 -15.25 -22.08
C ALA A 133 -20.94 -14.31 -22.37
N SER A 134 -22.15 -14.72 -21.99
CA SER A 134 -23.37 -13.91 -22.08
C SER A 134 -23.29 -12.58 -21.31
N GLN A 135 -22.67 -12.57 -20.13
CA GLN A 135 -22.46 -11.34 -19.35
C GLN A 135 -21.54 -10.37 -20.11
N LEU A 136 -20.43 -10.86 -20.66
CA LEU A 136 -19.49 -10.04 -21.42
C LEU A 136 -20.09 -9.55 -22.75
N GLU A 137 -20.90 -10.37 -23.42
CA GLU A 137 -21.63 -9.97 -24.63
C GLU A 137 -22.66 -8.87 -24.35
N TYR A 138 -23.40 -8.99 -23.23
CA TYR A 138 -24.32 -7.96 -22.76
C TYR A 138 -23.58 -6.64 -22.52
N LEU A 139 -22.53 -6.65 -21.68
CA LEU A 139 -21.75 -5.46 -21.33
C LEU A 139 -21.14 -4.81 -22.57
N HIS A 140 -20.57 -5.62 -23.47
CA HIS A 140 -19.97 -5.11 -24.69
C HIS A 140 -20.99 -4.45 -25.60
N SER A 141 -22.17 -5.06 -25.80
CA SER A 141 -23.22 -4.49 -26.63
C SER A 141 -23.80 -3.21 -26.01
N LEU A 142 -23.90 -3.18 -24.68
CA LEU A 142 -24.24 -1.98 -23.92
C LEU A 142 -23.20 -0.87 -24.13
N ALA A 143 -21.91 -1.17 -24.02
CA ALA A 143 -20.84 -0.20 -24.30
C ALA A 143 -20.85 0.29 -25.75
N ARG A 144 -21.06 -0.60 -26.73
CA ARG A 144 -21.18 -0.24 -28.16
C ARG A 144 -22.36 0.69 -28.42
N SER A 145 -23.45 0.56 -27.66
CA SER A 145 -24.60 1.46 -27.81
C SER A 145 -24.21 2.92 -27.59
N MET A 146 -23.20 3.19 -26.77
CA MET A 146 -22.73 4.54 -26.43
C MET A 146 -21.77 5.12 -27.48
N ASP A 147 -21.37 4.34 -28.49
CA ASP A 147 -20.51 4.82 -29.56
C ASP A 147 -21.12 6.04 -30.27
N GLY A 148 -20.24 6.96 -30.66
CA GLY A 148 -20.61 8.25 -31.25
C GLY A 148 -20.87 9.38 -30.24
N MET A 149 -20.88 9.09 -28.94
CA MET A 149 -20.78 10.13 -27.89
C MET A 149 -19.32 10.57 -27.72
N ASN A 150 -19.10 11.87 -27.52
CA ASN A 150 -17.83 12.38 -27.00
C ASN A 150 -17.79 12.32 -25.47
N ILE A 151 -16.64 12.62 -24.86
CA ILE A 151 -16.45 12.47 -23.42
C ILE A 151 -17.38 13.35 -22.58
N GLN A 152 -17.66 14.58 -23.02
CA GLN A 152 -18.61 15.49 -22.34
C GLN A 152 -20.02 14.90 -22.34
N GLN A 153 -20.45 14.37 -23.49
CA GLN A 153 -21.76 13.75 -23.63
C GLN A 153 -21.86 12.48 -22.79
N THR A 154 -20.80 11.68 -22.74
CA THR A 154 -20.73 10.49 -21.87
C THR A 154 -20.82 10.88 -20.39
N ARG A 155 -20.09 11.92 -19.95
CA ARG A 155 -20.17 12.42 -18.57
C ARG A 155 -21.58 12.90 -18.24
N ALA A 156 -22.16 13.74 -19.10
CA ALA A 156 -23.51 14.27 -18.91
C ALA A 156 -24.57 13.15 -18.88
N MET A 157 -24.41 12.12 -19.71
CA MET A 157 -25.26 10.93 -19.71
C MET A 157 -25.16 10.19 -18.38
N MET A 158 -23.95 9.91 -17.87
CA MET A 158 -23.77 9.25 -16.58
C MET A 158 -24.26 10.12 -15.41
N ASP A 159 -24.09 11.43 -15.47
CA ASP A 159 -24.65 12.33 -14.44
C ASP A 159 -26.18 12.32 -14.44
N ASN A 160 -26.81 12.21 -15.61
CA ASN A 160 -28.26 12.11 -15.73
C ASN A 160 -28.78 10.73 -15.30
N LEU A 161 -28.07 9.68 -15.69
CA LEU A 161 -28.34 8.30 -15.28
C LEU A 161 -28.40 8.18 -13.77
N ASP A 162 -27.41 8.74 -13.06
CA ASP A 162 -27.35 8.66 -11.60
C ASP A 162 -28.43 9.52 -10.90
N LYS A 163 -28.79 10.66 -11.49
CA LYS A 163 -29.91 11.49 -10.99
C LYS A 163 -31.25 10.78 -11.06
N THR A 164 -31.46 9.98 -12.10
CA THR A 164 -32.72 9.24 -12.34
C THR A 164 -32.73 7.89 -11.65
N ASN A 165 -31.57 7.24 -11.55
CA ASN A 165 -31.37 5.90 -11.04
C ASN A 165 -30.08 5.88 -10.17
N PRO A 166 -30.15 6.28 -8.89
CA PRO A 166 -28.97 6.37 -8.03
C PRO A 166 -28.16 5.08 -7.97
N GLY A 167 -26.86 5.16 -8.24
CA GLY A 167 -25.92 4.05 -8.29
C GLY A 167 -25.72 3.45 -9.69
N ALA A 168 -26.60 3.71 -10.66
CA ALA A 168 -26.54 3.08 -11.98
C ALA A 168 -25.29 3.51 -12.78
N SER A 169 -24.76 4.70 -12.53
CA SER A 169 -23.52 5.16 -13.18
C SER A 169 -22.26 4.51 -12.64
N ARG A 170 -22.26 4.14 -11.35
CA ARG A 170 -21.21 3.32 -10.76
C ARG A 170 -21.25 1.92 -11.36
N ASP A 171 -22.44 1.32 -11.38
CA ASP A 171 -22.66 -0.02 -11.96
C ASP A 171 -22.19 -0.04 -13.43
N LEU A 172 -22.58 0.95 -14.24
CA LEU A 172 -22.07 1.11 -15.60
C LEU A 172 -20.54 1.20 -15.68
N MET A 173 -19.92 2.05 -14.84
CA MET A 173 -18.46 2.22 -14.85
C MET A 173 -17.73 0.93 -14.43
N ASN A 174 -18.26 0.17 -13.48
CA ASN A 174 -17.73 -1.14 -13.10
C ASN A 174 -17.72 -2.10 -14.29
N GLY A 175 -18.82 -2.15 -15.05
CA GLY A 175 -18.90 -2.91 -16.29
C GLY A 175 -17.87 -2.47 -17.35
N LEU A 176 -17.64 -1.15 -17.48
CA LEU A 176 -16.62 -0.62 -18.37
C LEU A 176 -15.20 -1.00 -17.92
N GLN A 177 -14.91 -0.96 -16.61
CA GLN A 177 -13.63 -1.42 -16.08
C GLN A 177 -13.38 -2.88 -16.43
N MET A 178 -14.38 -3.75 -16.22
CA MET A 178 -14.30 -5.17 -16.60
C MET A 178 -14.04 -5.37 -18.11
N LEU A 179 -14.72 -4.60 -18.97
CA LEU A 179 -14.47 -4.68 -20.42
C LEU A 179 -13.05 -4.24 -20.80
N SER A 180 -12.46 -3.31 -20.06
CA SER A 180 -11.12 -2.79 -20.31
C SER A 180 -9.99 -3.64 -19.71
N ASP A 181 -10.28 -4.62 -18.86
CA ASP A 181 -9.25 -5.50 -18.31
C ASP A 181 -8.85 -6.58 -19.31
N PRO A 182 -7.59 -6.60 -19.80
CA PRO A 182 -7.14 -7.62 -20.75
C PRO A 182 -7.03 -9.03 -20.13
N LYS A 183 -7.09 -9.17 -18.81
CA LYS A 183 -6.94 -10.45 -18.09
C LYS A 183 -8.26 -11.19 -17.87
N ILE A 184 -9.40 -10.51 -17.97
CA ILE A 184 -10.71 -11.14 -17.81
C ILE A 184 -10.96 -12.15 -18.94
N LYS A 185 -11.36 -13.34 -18.56
CA LYS A 185 -11.64 -14.48 -19.46
C LYS A 185 -13.14 -14.73 -19.54
N ALA A 186 -13.59 -15.28 -20.66
CA ALA A 186 -14.97 -15.76 -20.83
C ALA A 186 -15.04 -17.28 -20.71
N ALA A 187 -16.08 -17.78 -20.02
CA ALA A 187 -16.36 -19.20 -19.95
C ALA A 187 -16.69 -19.75 -21.34
N GLY A 188 -15.81 -20.62 -21.87
CA GLY A 188 -16.05 -21.32 -23.14
C GLY A 188 -15.91 -20.47 -24.40
N ALA A 189 -15.40 -19.24 -24.30
CA ALA A 189 -15.18 -18.34 -25.43
C ALA A 189 -13.79 -17.68 -25.36
N ASP A 190 -13.23 -17.38 -26.53
CA ASP A 190 -12.01 -16.57 -26.61
C ASP A 190 -12.38 -15.09 -26.47
N TRP A 191 -12.25 -14.59 -25.24
CA TRP A 191 -12.52 -13.20 -24.91
C TRP A 191 -11.21 -12.50 -24.58
N LYS A 192 -11.07 -11.29 -25.13
CA LYS A 192 -10.01 -10.37 -24.78
C LYS A 192 -10.61 -9.00 -24.51
N GLY A 193 -10.46 -8.55 -23.27
CA GLY A 193 -10.75 -7.17 -22.87
C GLY A 193 -9.74 -6.18 -23.45
N GLY A 194 -9.86 -4.93 -23.04
CA GLY A 194 -8.95 -3.85 -23.40
C GLY A 194 -9.66 -2.60 -23.88
N LEU A 195 -8.89 -1.54 -24.14
CA LEU A 195 -9.42 -0.22 -24.55
C LEU A 195 -10.38 -0.26 -25.74
N ASP A 196 -10.16 -1.15 -26.70
CA ASP A 196 -11.02 -1.29 -27.88
C ASP A 196 -12.45 -1.71 -27.54
N ARG A 197 -12.68 -2.25 -26.33
CA ARG A 197 -14.00 -2.64 -25.82
C ARG A 197 -14.77 -1.49 -25.17
N LEU A 198 -14.14 -0.34 -24.97
CA LEU A 198 -14.76 0.85 -24.39
C LEU A 198 -15.49 1.72 -25.44
N PRO A 199 -16.53 2.47 -25.04
CA PRO A 199 -17.21 3.44 -25.89
C PRO A 199 -16.21 4.41 -26.53
N THR A 200 -16.45 4.81 -27.78
CA THR A 200 -15.51 5.64 -28.55
C THR A 200 -15.05 6.90 -27.81
N GLY A 201 -15.96 7.63 -27.15
CA GLY A 201 -15.61 8.85 -26.42
C GLY A 201 -14.62 8.65 -25.27
N ILE A 202 -14.72 7.53 -24.54
CA ILE A 202 -13.78 7.16 -23.47
C ILE A 202 -12.46 6.70 -24.09
N LYS A 203 -12.54 5.78 -25.05
CA LYS A 203 -11.37 5.20 -25.74
C LYS A 203 -10.50 6.29 -26.36
N ASP A 204 -11.10 7.22 -27.09
CA ASP A 204 -10.37 8.23 -27.85
C ASP A 204 -9.60 9.19 -26.93
N VAL A 205 -10.18 9.56 -25.78
CA VAL A 205 -9.49 10.39 -24.79
C VAL A 205 -8.44 9.57 -24.03
N ALA A 206 -8.74 8.34 -23.65
CA ALA A 206 -7.81 7.46 -22.94
C ALA A 206 -6.55 7.15 -23.78
N ALA A 207 -6.72 6.86 -25.08
CA ALA A 207 -5.60 6.58 -25.99
C ALA A 207 -4.92 7.85 -26.53
N GLY A 208 -5.57 9.01 -26.41
CA GLY A 208 -5.13 10.28 -26.99
C GLY A 208 -4.01 10.95 -26.20
N LEU A 209 -2.77 10.48 -26.35
CA LEU A 209 -1.60 11.11 -25.73
C LEU A 209 -1.47 12.60 -26.12
N PRO A 210 -1.07 13.48 -25.19
CA PRO A 210 -0.95 14.91 -25.46
C PRO A 210 0.21 15.19 -26.44
N ALA A 211 -0.11 15.30 -27.73
CA ALA A 211 0.87 15.56 -28.79
C ALA A 211 1.29 17.05 -28.89
N ASP A 212 0.44 17.96 -28.42
CA ASP A 212 0.69 19.41 -28.39
C ASP A 212 0.60 19.93 -26.95
N ARG A 213 1.73 20.41 -26.42
CA ARG A 213 1.83 20.96 -25.05
C ARG A 213 0.98 22.24 -24.86
N GLY A 214 0.68 22.96 -25.94
CA GLY A 214 -0.19 24.15 -25.89
C GLY A 214 -1.68 23.83 -25.90
N ASN A 215 -2.07 22.59 -26.24
CA ASN A 215 -3.46 22.15 -26.29
C ASN A 215 -3.58 20.70 -25.79
N ILE A 216 -3.47 20.55 -24.47
CA ILE A 216 -3.56 19.28 -23.77
C ILE A 216 -5.01 18.85 -23.46
N HIS A 217 -6.03 19.47 -24.05
CA HIS A 217 -7.43 19.07 -23.87
C HIS A 217 -7.83 18.82 -22.40
N VAL A 218 -7.53 19.76 -21.50
CA VAL A 218 -7.73 19.60 -20.04
C VAL A 218 -9.14 19.14 -19.70
N GLY A 219 -10.17 19.80 -20.26
CA GLY A 219 -11.57 19.45 -19.98
C GLY A 219 -11.91 18.01 -20.32
N ASP A 220 -11.38 17.48 -21.44
CA ASP A 220 -11.62 16.10 -21.85
C ASP A 220 -11.03 15.11 -20.82
N ARG A 221 -9.84 15.41 -20.29
CA ARG A 221 -9.15 14.60 -19.29
C ARG A 221 -9.83 14.66 -17.92
N GLN A 222 -10.29 15.84 -17.51
CA GLN A 222 -11.06 15.99 -16.28
C GLN A 222 -12.42 15.27 -16.38
N ASP A 223 -13.06 15.29 -17.55
CA ASP A 223 -14.29 14.54 -17.78
C ASP A 223 -14.04 13.03 -17.72
N LEU A 224 -12.95 12.55 -18.31
CA LEU A 224 -12.55 11.14 -18.23
C LEU A 224 -12.27 10.70 -16.79
N ALA A 225 -11.47 11.46 -16.05
CA ALA A 225 -11.21 11.21 -14.63
C ALA A 225 -12.49 11.19 -13.80
N ALA A 226 -13.39 12.16 -14.02
CA ALA A 226 -14.68 12.21 -13.33
C ALA A 226 -15.60 11.03 -13.66
N ILE A 227 -15.55 10.49 -14.88
CA ILE A 227 -16.24 9.25 -15.26
C ILE A 227 -15.67 8.06 -14.51
N MET A 228 -14.34 7.89 -14.51
CA MET A 228 -13.65 6.80 -13.82
C MET A 228 -13.88 6.82 -12.30
N MET A 229 -13.93 8.02 -11.69
CA MET A 229 -14.21 8.20 -10.27
C MET A 229 -15.60 7.71 -9.84
N LYS A 230 -16.54 7.51 -10.78
CA LYS A 230 -17.84 6.90 -10.49
C LYS A 230 -17.73 5.41 -10.23
N GLY A 231 -16.71 4.75 -10.77
CA GLY A 231 -16.45 3.33 -10.59
C GLY A 231 -15.90 3.00 -9.21
N SER A 232 -16.17 1.78 -8.80
CA SER A 232 -15.67 1.15 -7.59
C SER A 232 -14.18 0.77 -7.74
N PRO A 233 -13.30 1.10 -6.77
CA PRO A 233 -11.88 0.72 -6.80
C PRO A 233 -11.63 -0.79 -6.92
N GLU A 234 -12.51 -1.63 -6.37
CA GLU A 234 -12.41 -3.10 -6.41
C GLU A 234 -12.60 -3.71 -7.81
N PHE A 235 -12.92 -2.90 -8.82
CA PHE A 235 -12.95 -3.32 -10.24
C PHE A 235 -11.70 -2.87 -11.02
N MET A 236 -10.76 -2.22 -10.35
CA MET A 236 -9.57 -1.60 -10.95
C MET A 236 -8.33 -2.46 -10.69
N HIS A 237 -8.17 -3.53 -11.46
CA HIS A 237 -7.09 -4.53 -11.28
C HIS A 237 -6.20 -4.70 -12.53
N GLY A 238 -5.53 -3.62 -12.89
CA GLY A 238 -4.59 -3.53 -13.99
C GLY A 238 -5.30 -3.38 -15.33
N THR A 239 -6.33 -2.55 -15.37
CA THR A 239 -7.15 -2.33 -16.58
C THR A 239 -6.38 -1.54 -17.63
N ASP A 240 -6.69 -1.76 -18.92
CA ASP A 240 -6.06 -0.97 -19.98
C ASP A 240 -6.50 0.50 -19.95
N LEU A 241 -7.69 0.79 -19.39
CA LEU A 241 -8.17 2.17 -19.20
C LEU A 241 -7.27 2.92 -18.22
N ASP A 242 -7.06 2.34 -17.04
CA ASP A 242 -6.24 2.92 -15.97
C ASP A 242 -4.79 3.08 -16.42
N ARG A 243 -4.22 2.05 -17.06
CA ARG A 243 -2.88 2.11 -17.67
C ARG A 243 -2.75 3.24 -18.69
N SER A 244 -3.77 3.46 -19.51
CA SER A 244 -3.74 4.52 -20.52
C SER A 244 -3.82 5.91 -19.91
N VAL A 245 -4.63 6.09 -18.88
CA VAL A 245 -4.73 7.37 -18.15
C VAL A 245 -3.44 7.66 -17.39
N LEU A 246 -2.86 6.65 -16.74
CA LEU A 246 -1.54 6.74 -16.13
C LEU A 246 -0.42 7.02 -17.16
N LYS A 247 -0.50 6.45 -18.36
CA LYS A 247 0.44 6.78 -19.45
C LYS A 247 0.31 8.25 -19.88
N GLN A 248 -0.89 8.83 -19.83
CA GLN A 248 -1.06 10.25 -20.10
C GLN A 248 -0.48 11.13 -18.99
N THR A 249 -0.58 10.74 -17.72
CA THR A 249 0.04 11.50 -16.62
C THR A 249 1.56 11.50 -16.77
N GLU A 250 2.16 10.36 -17.17
CA GLU A 250 3.58 10.28 -17.49
C GLU A 250 4.00 11.27 -18.59
N GLU A 251 3.29 11.32 -19.72
CA GLU A 251 3.62 12.23 -20.83
C GLU A 251 3.42 13.71 -20.45
N LEU A 252 2.41 14.02 -19.63
CA LEU A 252 2.18 15.38 -19.12
C LEU A 252 3.29 15.81 -18.15
N LEU A 253 3.66 14.95 -17.20
CA LEU A 253 4.75 15.19 -16.25
C LEU A 253 6.09 15.37 -16.96
N LYS A 254 6.38 14.53 -17.97
CA LYS A 254 7.55 14.68 -18.85
C LYS A 254 7.57 16.01 -19.59
N GLY A 255 6.39 16.54 -19.90
CA GLY A 255 6.22 17.86 -20.51
C GLY A 255 6.57 19.02 -19.59
N ALA A 256 6.38 18.85 -18.27
CA ALA A 256 6.43 19.89 -17.25
C ALA A 256 7.46 19.58 -16.14
N PRO A 257 8.77 19.53 -16.46
CA PRO A 257 9.79 19.21 -15.46
C PRO A 257 9.92 20.30 -14.39
N ALA A 258 10.56 19.98 -13.27
CA ALA A 258 10.75 20.91 -12.16
C ALA A 258 11.31 22.27 -12.60
N GLY A 259 10.68 23.37 -12.16
CA GLY A 259 11.12 24.74 -12.45
C GLY A 259 10.69 25.32 -13.81
N THR A 260 9.77 24.68 -14.54
CA THR A 260 9.35 25.13 -15.89
C THR A 260 8.05 25.90 -15.99
N PHE A 261 7.49 26.48 -14.92
CA PHE A 261 6.26 27.34 -14.96
C PHE A 261 6.32 28.61 -15.83
N LYS A 262 7.31 28.72 -16.71
CA LYS A 262 7.62 29.88 -17.54
C LYS A 262 6.68 30.07 -18.72
N GLN A 263 5.84 29.08 -19.09
CA GLN A 263 5.01 29.13 -20.31
C GLN A 263 3.49 29.13 -20.04
N GLY A 264 3.05 28.95 -18.79
CA GLY A 264 1.66 29.10 -18.35
C GLY A 264 0.72 27.92 -18.63
N TRP A 265 1.05 27.05 -19.60
CA TRP A 265 0.27 25.84 -19.87
C TRP A 265 0.46 24.77 -18.77
N GLU A 266 1.55 24.85 -18.01
CA GLU A 266 1.85 23.94 -16.89
C GLU A 266 0.75 23.97 -15.81
N HIS A 267 0.06 25.10 -15.61
CA HIS A 267 -1.08 25.20 -14.68
C HIS A 267 -2.31 24.42 -15.15
N SER A 268 -2.54 24.45 -16.46
CA SER A 268 -3.63 23.72 -17.08
C SER A 268 -3.34 22.21 -17.05
N ALA A 269 -2.06 21.83 -17.19
CA ALA A 269 -1.61 20.45 -17.05
C ALA A 269 -1.78 19.93 -15.63
N ASP A 270 -1.49 20.75 -14.62
CA ASP A 270 -1.61 20.38 -13.20
C ASP A 270 -3.05 19.97 -12.81
N LEU A 271 -4.06 20.73 -13.28
CA LEU A 271 -5.46 20.38 -13.05
C LEU A 271 -5.84 19.00 -13.62
N ALA A 272 -5.42 18.72 -14.85
CA ALA A 272 -5.66 17.42 -15.46
C ALA A 272 -4.88 16.30 -14.76
N LEU A 273 -3.62 16.54 -14.40
CA LEU A 273 -2.75 15.60 -13.69
C LEU A 273 -3.39 15.15 -12.38
N LYS A 274 -3.86 16.10 -11.57
CA LYS A 274 -4.49 15.81 -10.28
C LYS A 274 -5.71 14.91 -10.42
N ASP A 275 -6.65 15.29 -11.29
CA ASP A 275 -7.88 14.51 -11.49
C ASP A 275 -7.57 13.11 -12.04
N MET A 276 -6.63 12.98 -12.99
CA MET A 276 -6.26 11.69 -13.58
C MET A 276 -5.52 10.78 -12.59
N LEU A 277 -4.59 11.30 -11.79
CA LEU A 277 -3.92 10.52 -10.75
C LEU A 277 -4.88 10.11 -9.63
N ALA A 278 -5.81 10.98 -9.24
CA ALA A 278 -6.86 10.63 -8.29
C ALA A 278 -7.77 9.50 -8.82
N ALA A 279 -8.08 9.53 -10.12
CA ALA A 279 -8.91 8.52 -10.75
C ALA A 279 -8.19 7.18 -10.94
N ALA A 280 -7.04 7.18 -11.62
CA ALA A 280 -6.34 5.98 -12.07
C ALA A 280 -5.31 5.43 -11.05
N GLY A 281 -4.81 6.27 -10.12
CA GLY A 281 -3.91 5.84 -9.03
C GLY A 281 -4.56 4.87 -8.04
N ARG A 282 -5.88 4.69 -8.11
CA ARG A 282 -6.63 3.68 -7.36
C ARG A 282 -6.37 2.25 -7.88
N ASP A 283 -5.94 2.10 -9.14
CA ASP A 283 -5.55 0.80 -9.71
C ASP A 283 -4.09 0.48 -9.35
N LYS A 284 -3.88 -0.23 -8.24
CA LYS A 284 -2.53 -0.52 -7.71
C LYS A 284 -1.69 -1.40 -8.63
N TRP A 285 -2.33 -2.22 -9.46
CA TRP A 285 -1.61 -3.02 -10.44
C TRP A 285 -1.14 -2.13 -11.60
N ALA A 286 -2.01 -1.27 -12.14
CA ALA A 286 -1.59 -0.34 -13.19
C ALA A 286 -0.51 0.63 -12.71
N VAL A 287 -0.57 1.08 -11.44
CA VAL A 287 0.49 1.89 -10.82
C VAL A 287 1.79 1.11 -10.70
N HIS A 288 1.77 -0.12 -10.19
CA HIS A 288 2.95 -1.00 -10.13
C HIS A 288 3.64 -1.10 -11.50
N ASP A 289 2.87 -1.40 -12.55
CA ASP A 289 3.43 -1.60 -13.89
C ASP A 289 4.01 -0.31 -14.49
N LEU A 290 3.51 0.86 -14.10
CA LEU A 290 4.10 2.15 -14.47
C LEU A 290 5.37 2.45 -13.69
N VAL A 291 5.37 2.18 -12.38
CA VAL A 291 6.41 2.60 -11.44
C VAL A 291 7.58 1.63 -11.40
N ALA A 292 7.31 0.37 -11.04
CA ALA A 292 8.32 -0.69 -10.92
C ALA A 292 8.56 -1.44 -12.24
N GLY A 293 7.64 -1.29 -13.20
CA GLY A 293 7.61 -2.05 -14.44
C GLY A 293 6.82 -3.35 -14.26
N ALA A 294 6.24 -3.88 -15.35
CA ALA A 294 5.46 -5.12 -15.31
C ALA A 294 6.29 -6.36 -14.89
N ASP A 295 7.63 -6.25 -14.86
CA ASP A 295 8.56 -7.28 -14.39
C ASP A 295 9.02 -7.08 -12.93
N GLY A 296 8.57 -6.01 -12.26
CA GLY A 296 8.97 -5.60 -10.91
C GLY A 296 10.43 -5.15 -10.81
N LYS A 297 11.16 -5.04 -11.93
CA LYS A 297 12.63 -4.96 -11.98
C LYS A 297 13.17 -3.85 -12.87
N SER A 298 12.30 -3.21 -13.64
CA SER A 298 12.64 -2.14 -14.56
C SER A 298 11.93 -0.84 -14.20
N PRO A 299 12.29 -0.18 -13.07
CA PRO A 299 11.60 1.03 -12.63
C PRO A 299 11.62 2.15 -13.68
N ASN A 300 10.49 2.84 -13.82
CA ASN A 300 10.38 4.03 -14.66
C ASN A 300 10.92 5.27 -13.91
N ASN A 301 12.25 5.35 -13.80
CA ASN A 301 12.92 6.44 -13.07
C ASN A 301 12.58 7.84 -13.61
N GLU A 302 12.26 7.98 -14.90
CA GLU A 302 11.84 9.28 -15.47
C GLU A 302 10.48 9.68 -14.92
N PHE A 303 9.50 8.75 -14.91
CA PHE A 303 8.20 9.01 -14.29
C PHE A 303 8.33 9.30 -12.80
N ILE A 304 9.04 8.45 -12.05
CA ILE A 304 9.23 8.60 -10.60
C ILE A 304 9.86 9.97 -10.29
N SER A 305 10.95 10.31 -10.97
CA SER A 305 11.59 11.64 -10.86
C SER A 305 10.59 12.78 -11.04
N ASN A 306 9.80 12.73 -12.13
CA ASN A 306 8.90 13.82 -12.46
C ASN A 306 7.73 13.88 -11.47
N ALA A 307 7.18 12.75 -11.05
CA ALA A 307 6.09 12.72 -10.07
C ALA A 307 6.53 13.25 -8.70
N LEU A 308 7.71 12.84 -8.21
CA LEU A 308 8.23 13.26 -6.91
C LEU A 308 8.68 14.72 -6.87
N ARG A 309 9.08 15.30 -8.01
CA ARG A 309 9.68 16.66 -8.10
C ARG A 309 8.80 17.69 -8.80
N HIS A 310 7.62 17.28 -9.26
CA HIS A 310 6.63 18.19 -9.85
C HIS A 310 6.11 19.13 -8.77
N GLN A 311 5.89 20.39 -9.11
CA GLN A 311 5.48 21.40 -8.12
C GLN A 311 3.96 21.38 -7.97
N TRP A 312 3.49 20.36 -7.25
CA TRP A 312 2.10 20.17 -6.88
C TRP A 312 1.57 21.35 -6.07
N ASP A 313 0.35 21.80 -6.35
CA ASP A 313 -0.31 22.86 -5.56
C ASP A 313 -1.27 22.34 -4.50
N ASP A 314 -1.37 21.00 -4.39
CA ASP A 314 -2.08 20.25 -3.38
C ASP A 314 -1.12 19.51 -2.43
N GLY A 315 0.13 20.02 -2.34
CA GLY A 315 1.21 19.44 -1.55
C GLY A 315 1.55 17.98 -1.90
N GLY A 316 1.18 17.54 -3.10
CA GLY A 316 1.46 16.21 -3.61
C GLY A 316 0.35 15.20 -3.31
N ALA A 317 -0.82 15.62 -2.82
CA ALA A 317 -1.96 14.74 -2.54
C ALA A 317 -2.38 13.90 -3.76
N ALA A 318 -2.34 14.46 -4.97
CA ALA A 318 -2.60 13.69 -6.19
C ALA A 318 -1.52 12.65 -6.49
N ALA A 319 -0.24 12.96 -6.28
CA ALA A 319 0.84 11.99 -6.45
C ALA A 319 0.81 10.90 -5.36
N ALA A 320 0.35 11.27 -4.15
CA ALA A 320 0.21 10.37 -3.02
C ALA A 320 -0.69 9.17 -3.34
N THR A 321 -1.68 9.33 -4.24
CA THR A 321 -2.57 8.24 -4.64
C THR A 321 -1.83 7.06 -5.28
N LEU A 322 -0.60 7.26 -5.78
CA LEU A 322 0.23 6.18 -6.32
C LEU A 322 0.63 5.17 -5.23
N VAL A 323 0.82 5.60 -3.99
CA VAL A 323 1.31 4.76 -2.88
C VAL A 323 0.30 4.57 -1.75
N GLN A 324 -0.73 5.42 -1.67
CA GLN A 324 -1.80 5.30 -0.66
C GLN A 324 -2.48 3.93 -0.70
N GLY A 325 -2.65 3.31 0.47
CA GLY A 325 -3.33 2.01 0.61
C GLY A 325 -2.48 0.80 0.21
N LEU A 326 -1.18 0.98 -0.09
CA LEU A 326 -0.27 -0.16 -0.32
C LEU A 326 0.06 -0.92 0.96
N ALA A 327 0.16 -0.24 2.11
CA ALA A 327 0.49 -0.88 3.39
C ALA A 327 -0.42 -2.07 3.77
N PRO A 328 -1.76 -1.95 3.79
CA PRO A 328 -2.62 -3.10 4.07
C PRO A 328 -2.57 -4.19 3.01
N VAL A 329 -2.19 -3.87 1.76
CA VAL A 329 -2.02 -4.87 0.69
C VAL A 329 -0.71 -5.64 0.87
N ALA A 330 0.36 -4.96 1.30
CA ALA A 330 1.65 -5.57 1.58
C ALA A 330 1.59 -6.64 2.68
N LEU A 331 0.72 -6.42 3.68
CA LEU A 331 0.51 -7.32 4.82
C LEU A 331 -0.52 -8.43 4.55
N ASP A 332 -1.22 -8.42 3.40
CA ASP A 332 -2.21 -9.45 3.08
C ASP A 332 -1.55 -10.70 2.49
N GLN A 333 -1.17 -11.62 3.37
CA GLN A 333 -0.58 -12.91 3.02
C GLN A 333 -1.51 -13.84 2.21
N THR A 334 -2.79 -13.50 2.05
CA THR A 334 -3.71 -14.28 1.19
C THR A 334 -3.61 -13.88 -0.29
N GLN A 335 -2.97 -12.75 -0.59
CA GLN A 335 -2.82 -12.19 -1.94
C GLN A 335 -1.35 -11.93 -2.26
N LEU A 336 -0.53 -12.98 -2.22
CA LEU A 336 0.93 -12.91 -2.38
C LEU A 336 1.39 -12.08 -3.59
N ASP A 337 0.76 -12.24 -4.75
CA ASP A 337 1.11 -11.48 -5.95
C ASP A 337 0.80 -9.98 -5.81
N ALA A 338 -0.27 -9.63 -5.10
CA ALA A 338 -0.61 -8.23 -4.82
C ALA A 338 0.33 -7.62 -3.78
N ALA A 339 0.64 -8.36 -2.71
CA ALA A 339 1.63 -7.97 -1.71
C ALA A 339 3.02 -7.74 -2.34
N THR A 340 3.47 -8.66 -3.21
CA THR A 340 4.72 -8.53 -3.96
C THR A 340 4.75 -7.25 -4.80
N ARG A 341 3.69 -6.98 -5.57
CA ARG A 341 3.59 -5.74 -6.37
C ARG A 341 3.59 -4.49 -5.48
N ALA A 342 2.99 -4.54 -4.30
CA ALA A 342 3.01 -3.43 -3.36
C ALA A 342 4.45 -3.13 -2.91
N GLY A 343 5.21 -4.15 -2.47
CA GLY A 343 6.61 -3.99 -2.10
C GLY A 343 7.51 -3.54 -3.25
N GLU A 344 7.33 -4.10 -4.46
CA GLU A 344 8.08 -3.68 -5.65
C GLU A 344 7.80 -2.21 -6.00
N THR A 345 6.56 -1.74 -5.82
CA THR A 345 6.17 -0.34 -6.04
C THR A 345 6.82 0.60 -5.04
N VAL A 346 6.76 0.27 -3.74
CA VAL A 346 7.36 1.10 -2.68
C VAL A 346 8.88 1.13 -2.85
N PHE A 347 9.50 -0.04 -3.05
CA PHE A 347 10.94 -0.14 -3.30
C PHE A 347 11.41 0.69 -4.50
N ALA A 348 10.64 0.75 -5.59
CA ALA A 348 11.00 1.57 -6.75
C ALA A 348 11.05 3.07 -6.43
N PHE A 349 10.10 3.59 -5.63
CA PHE A 349 10.14 4.97 -5.15
C PHE A 349 11.34 5.22 -4.23
N ASP A 350 11.50 4.37 -3.22
CA ASP A 350 12.57 4.52 -2.22
C ASP A 350 13.95 4.42 -2.87
N LYS A 351 14.12 3.46 -3.78
CA LYS A 351 15.35 3.29 -4.54
C LYS A 351 15.69 4.52 -5.36
N TYR A 352 14.69 5.16 -5.99
CA TYR A 352 14.92 6.43 -6.69
C TYR A 352 15.38 7.52 -5.71
N ILE A 353 14.72 7.64 -4.55
CA ILE A 353 15.04 8.66 -3.53
C ILE A 353 16.49 8.52 -3.06
N VAL A 354 16.91 7.32 -2.65
CA VAL A 354 18.25 7.08 -2.08
C VAL A 354 19.37 7.09 -3.10
N ASP A 355 19.06 6.87 -4.38
CA ASP A 355 20.04 7.04 -5.46
C ASP A 355 20.19 8.51 -5.89
N HIS A 356 19.31 9.43 -5.42
CA HIS A 356 19.30 10.85 -5.77
C HIS A 356 19.09 11.81 -4.56
N PRO A 357 19.76 11.62 -3.41
CA PRO A 357 19.42 12.31 -2.14
C PRO A 357 19.52 13.83 -2.20
N THR A 358 20.42 14.38 -3.02
CA THR A 358 20.58 15.85 -3.18
C THR A 358 19.39 16.53 -3.84
N GLU A 359 18.57 15.77 -4.58
CA GLU A 359 17.36 16.31 -5.23
C GLU A 359 16.26 16.62 -4.21
N PHE A 360 16.20 15.86 -3.11
CA PHE A 360 15.16 15.93 -2.08
C PHE A 360 15.48 16.90 -0.93
N THR A 361 16.72 17.41 -0.90
CA THR A 361 17.16 18.47 0.03
C THR A 361 17.19 19.85 -0.63
N ASN A 362 16.97 19.93 -1.95
CA ASN A 362 16.94 21.17 -2.72
C ASN A 362 15.69 21.27 -3.60
N MET A 363 14.54 20.96 -3.01
CA MET A 363 13.26 20.95 -3.70
C MET A 363 12.81 22.38 -4.06
N LEU A 364 12.04 22.45 -5.14
CA LEU A 364 11.34 23.65 -5.56
C LEU A 364 9.87 23.52 -5.14
N ASP A 365 9.40 24.45 -4.32
CA ASP A 365 8.02 24.50 -3.84
C ASP A 365 7.27 25.66 -4.49
N ARG A 366 5.97 25.47 -4.77
CA ARG A 366 5.12 26.48 -5.38
C ARG A 366 4.56 27.39 -4.29
N VAL A 367 4.83 28.69 -4.39
CA VAL A 367 4.26 29.66 -3.45
C VAL A 367 2.75 29.81 -3.73
N PRO A 368 1.88 29.60 -2.72
CA PRO A 368 0.44 29.77 -2.89
C PRO A 368 0.10 31.19 -3.34
N MET A 369 -0.63 31.32 -4.46
CA MET A 369 -1.09 32.63 -4.93
C MET A 369 -2.28 33.09 -4.07
N ALA A 370 -2.32 34.37 -3.71
CA ALA A 370 -3.43 34.92 -2.95
C ALA A 370 -4.73 34.90 -3.80
N PRO A 371 -5.92 34.73 -3.20
CA PRO A 371 -7.17 34.76 -3.94
C PRO A 371 -7.33 36.04 -4.77
N GLY A 372 -7.37 35.91 -6.10
CA GLY A 372 -7.51 37.02 -7.04
C GLY A 372 -6.21 37.56 -7.64
N GLU A 373 -5.05 37.00 -7.29
CA GLU A 373 -3.80 37.25 -8.03
C GLU A 373 -3.85 36.57 -9.41
N VAL A 374 -3.37 37.29 -10.43
CA VAL A 374 -3.29 36.83 -11.81
C VAL A 374 -1.82 36.91 -12.24
N GLY A 375 -1.18 35.77 -12.48
CA GLY A 375 0.24 35.71 -12.85
C GLY A 375 0.79 34.29 -12.78
N THR A 376 2.08 34.14 -13.04
CA THR A 376 2.82 32.89 -12.75
C THR A 376 3.16 32.86 -11.26
N PRO A 377 2.90 31.76 -10.54
CA PRO A 377 3.27 31.58 -9.14
C PRO A 377 4.78 31.66 -9.01
N ASP A 378 5.20 32.31 -7.94
CA ASP A 378 6.59 32.26 -7.51
C ASP A 378 6.92 30.84 -7.03
N VAL A 379 8.20 30.49 -7.13
CA VAL A 379 8.72 29.20 -6.71
C VAL A 379 9.79 29.46 -5.67
N GLN A 380 9.68 28.83 -4.51
CA GLN A 380 10.69 28.86 -3.47
C GLN A 380 11.62 27.65 -3.62
N GLY A 381 12.94 27.87 -3.64
CA GLY A 381 13.92 26.79 -3.70
C GLY A 381 14.45 26.38 -2.33
N ASN A 382 15.33 25.38 -2.34
CA ASN A 382 16.03 24.85 -1.17
C ASN A 382 15.06 24.41 -0.05
N GLN A 383 13.92 23.83 -0.44
CA GLN A 383 13.02 23.18 0.50
C GLN A 383 13.43 21.72 0.68
N THR A 384 13.14 21.16 1.85
CA THR A 384 13.14 19.70 2.04
C THR A 384 11.93 19.09 1.33
N PHE A 385 11.98 17.79 1.06
CA PHE A 385 10.89 17.08 0.40
C PHE A 385 9.57 17.20 1.15
N GLY A 386 9.56 17.00 2.47
CA GLY A 386 8.36 17.11 3.29
C GLY A 386 7.79 18.52 3.40
N ASN A 387 8.61 19.56 3.24
CA ASN A 387 8.09 20.93 3.17
C ASN A 387 7.45 21.22 1.80
N ALA A 388 8.02 20.70 0.71
CA ALA A 388 7.50 20.92 -0.64
C ALA A 388 6.26 20.06 -0.94
N HIS A 389 6.24 18.81 -0.47
CA HIS A 389 5.20 17.83 -0.78
C HIS A 389 4.73 17.04 0.47
N PRO A 390 4.14 17.70 1.48
CA PRO A 390 3.80 17.07 2.75
C PRO A 390 2.88 15.86 2.60
N GLU A 391 1.81 15.95 1.80
CA GLU A 391 0.86 14.84 1.62
C GLU A 391 1.46 13.63 0.89
N LEU A 392 2.39 13.87 -0.04
CA LEU A 392 3.11 12.79 -0.72
C LEU A 392 4.10 12.10 0.23
N VAL A 393 4.83 12.87 1.04
CA VAL A 393 5.78 12.31 2.01
C VAL A 393 5.07 11.52 3.10
N GLN A 394 3.91 11.98 3.57
CA GLN A 394 3.05 11.25 4.50
C GLN A 394 2.61 9.90 3.92
N ALA A 395 2.15 9.87 2.67
CA ALA A 395 1.73 8.64 2.02
C ALA A 395 2.90 7.68 1.74
N LEU A 396 4.10 8.19 1.43
CA LEU A 396 5.31 7.38 1.31
C LEU A 396 5.73 6.78 2.65
N ALA A 397 5.63 7.53 3.75
CA ALA A 397 5.88 7.03 5.10
C ALA A 397 4.89 5.93 5.50
N GLU A 398 3.60 6.11 5.22
CA GLU A 398 2.58 5.08 5.45
C GLU A 398 2.87 3.82 4.61
N ALA A 399 3.21 3.98 3.33
CA ALA A 399 3.51 2.85 2.45
C ALA A 399 4.80 2.10 2.84
N ASN A 400 5.77 2.78 3.44
CA ASN A 400 7.01 2.21 3.94
C ASN A 400 6.87 1.48 5.28
N ALA A 401 5.81 1.76 6.06
CA ALA A 401 5.67 1.26 7.43
C ALA A 401 5.78 -0.27 7.58
N PRO A 402 5.23 -1.11 6.66
CA PRO A 402 5.43 -2.55 6.71
C PRO A 402 6.91 -2.92 6.53
N PHE A 403 7.58 -2.37 5.51
CA PHE A 403 8.89 -2.82 5.05
C PHE A 403 10.11 -2.33 5.86
N LEU A 404 9.91 -1.78 7.07
CA LEU A 404 11.01 -1.25 7.89
C LEU A 404 11.98 -2.35 8.35
N ASP A 405 11.47 -3.55 8.52
CA ASP A 405 12.19 -4.77 8.85
C ASP A 405 12.95 -5.37 7.66
N ASP A 406 12.37 -5.34 6.45
CA ASP A 406 13.05 -5.66 5.20
C ASP A 406 14.30 -4.79 5.02
N MET A 407 14.16 -3.49 5.32
CA MET A 407 15.28 -2.56 5.27
C MET A 407 16.39 -3.01 6.22
N MET A 408 16.06 -3.60 7.37
CA MET A 408 17.05 -4.14 8.34
C MET A 408 17.59 -5.52 7.96
N LYS A 409 17.10 -6.10 6.86
CA LYS A 409 17.43 -7.45 6.36
C LYS A 409 16.94 -8.55 7.31
N HIS A 410 15.80 -8.32 7.96
CA HIS A 410 15.14 -9.27 8.83
C HIS A 410 13.64 -9.18 8.59
N ASP A 411 13.17 -9.79 7.50
CA ASP A 411 11.74 -9.92 7.20
C ASP A 411 11.09 -10.84 8.25
N TRP A 412 10.22 -10.26 9.07
CA TRP A 412 9.47 -10.97 10.12
C TRP A 412 7.96 -10.94 9.87
N ASP A 413 7.46 -9.98 9.08
CA ASP A 413 6.04 -9.86 8.76
C ASP A 413 5.63 -10.62 7.47
N ASN A 414 6.60 -11.26 6.80
CA ASN A 414 6.48 -11.95 5.52
C ASN A 414 6.01 -11.01 4.40
N THR A 415 6.49 -9.78 4.42
CA THR A 415 6.34 -8.87 3.29
C THR A 415 7.14 -9.38 2.10
N HIS A 416 6.77 -8.89 0.91
CA HIS A 416 7.33 -9.39 -0.34
C HIS A 416 7.55 -8.27 -1.34
N GLY A 417 8.52 -8.48 -2.23
CA GLY A 417 8.81 -7.55 -3.32
C GLY A 417 9.67 -6.34 -2.94
N PHE A 418 9.92 -6.13 -1.64
CA PHE A 418 10.83 -5.07 -1.20
C PHE A 418 12.29 -5.50 -1.36
N GLY A 419 13.08 -4.69 -2.07
CA GLY A 419 14.48 -4.99 -2.36
C GLY A 419 15.45 -4.41 -1.33
N ASN A 420 16.71 -4.87 -1.37
CA ASN A 420 17.76 -4.32 -0.53
C ASN A 420 18.25 -2.96 -1.05
N LEU A 421 17.86 -1.88 -0.36
CA LEU A 421 18.26 -0.50 -0.68
C LEU A 421 19.78 -0.31 -0.74
N GLU A 422 20.52 -1.00 0.15
CA GLU A 422 21.97 -0.89 0.27
C GLU A 422 22.74 -1.51 -0.91
N THR A 423 22.05 -2.19 -1.82
CA THR A 423 22.69 -2.70 -3.04
C THR A 423 23.08 -1.57 -3.98
N THR A 424 24.31 -1.66 -4.49
CA THR A 424 24.86 -0.76 -5.51
C THR A 424 25.29 -1.56 -6.73
N THR A 425 25.39 -0.92 -7.89
CA THR A 425 25.92 -1.58 -9.09
C THR A 425 27.44 -1.46 -9.10
N ASP A 426 28.16 -2.58 -9.24
CA ASP A 426 29.61 -2.59 -9.42
C ASP A 426 30.01 -2.11 -10.83
N GLU A 427 31.32 -2.00 -11.08
CA GLU A 427 31.88 -1.58 -12.38
C GLU A 427 31.50 -2.51 -13.56
N ASN A 428 31.00 -3.72 -13.27
CA ASN A 428 30.60 -4.73 -14.25
C ASN A 428 29.08 -4.86 -14.38
N GLY A 429 28.30 -4.03 -13.67
CA GLY A 429 26.83 -4.09 -13.73
C GLY A 429 26.17 -5.04 -12.73
N ASN A 430 26.91 -5.64 -11.78
CA ASN A 430 26.34 -6.54 -10.79
C ASN A 430 25.89 -5.80 -9.53
N LEU A 431 24.79 -6.25 -8.93
CA LEU A 431 24.36 -5.77 -7.61
C LEU A 431 25.31 -6.29 -6.53
N VAL A 432 25.86 -5.38 -5.74
CA VAL A 432 26.74 -5.66 -4.60
C VAL A 432 26.27 -4.92 -3.36
N ASP A 433 26.18 -5.65 -2.24
CA ASP A 433 25.97 -5.11 -0.91
C ASP A 433 27.34 -5.01 -0.21
N ARG A 434 27.71 -3.80 0.24
CA ARG A 434 29.00 -3.56 0.88
C ARG A 434 28.99 -3.88 2.38
N GLY A 435 27.83 -4.19 2.95
CA GLY A 435 27.68 -4.53 4.36
C GLY A 435 28.02 -3.38 5.31
N ASP A 436 27.78 -2.12 4.90
CA ASP A 436 28.01 -0.96 5.75
C ASP A 436 27.00 -0.97 6.91
N ALA A 437 27.51 -1.01 8.14
CA ALA A 437 26.68 -0.98 9.33
C ALA A 437 25.90 0.34 9.48
N ASN A 438 26.39 1.43 8.86
CA ASN A 438 25.72 2.73 8.86
C ASN A 438 24.52 2.81 7.91
N MET A 439 24.32 1.82 7.03
CA MET A 439 23.18 1.72 6.11
C MET A 439 22.80 3.08 5.49
N PRO A 440 23.74 3.73 4.77
CA PRO A 440 23.60 5.13 4.38
C PRO A 440 22.37 5.40 3.52
N LYS A 441 21.94 4.44 2.69
CA LYS A 441 20.76 4.64 1.86
C LYS A 441 19.48 4.57 2.67
N THR A 442 19.35 3.57 3.55
CA THR A 442 18.22 3.50 4.48
C THR A 442 18.16 4.74 5.37
N ARG A 443 19.29 5.21 5.91
CA ARG A 443 19.37 6.45 6.67
C ARG A 443 18.88 7.66 5.85
N ASP A 444 19.38 7.82 4.63
CA ASP A 444 19.03 8.95 3.77
C ASP A 444 17.54 8.92 3.37
N LEU A 445 16.95 7.74 3.18
CA LEU A 445 15.50 7.56 2.97
C LEU A 445 14.72 8.06 4.19
N LEU A 446 15.03 7.52 5.38
CA LEU A 446 14.34 7.88 6.61
C LEU A 446 14.49 9.38 6.90
N SER A 447 15.67 9.97 6.67
CA SER A 447 15.90 11.40 6.85
C SER A 447 15.04 12.23 5.89
N THR A 448 14.95 11.79 4.63
CA THR A 448 14.13 12.44 3.61
C THR A 448 12.64 12.40 3.96
N LEU A 449 12.14 11.26 4.44
CA LEU A 449 10.73 11.12 4.83
C LEU A 449 10.42 11.84 6.16
N ASN A 450 11.34 11.82 7.12
CA ASN A 450 11.23 12.55 8.39
C ASN A 450 11.28 14.08 8.22
N SER A 451 11.46 14.58 6.99
CA SER A 451 11.37 16.00 6.68
C SER A 451 9.93 16.52 6.57
N ASP A 452 8.92 15.67 6.75
CA ASP A 452 7.55 16.08 7.11
C ASP A 452 7.23 15.64 8.56
N PRO A 453 6.70 16.51 9.43
CA PRO A 453 6.43 16.16 10.82
C PRO A 453 5.41 15.03 11.02
N VAL A 454 4.39 14.93 10.15
CA VAL A 454 3.36 13.89 10.26
C VAL A 454 3.94 12.55 9.80
N ALA A 455 4.67 12.55 8.68
CA ALA A 455 5.42 11.39 8.20
C ALA A 455 6.42 10.88 9.25
N ALA A 456 7.14 11.79 9.93
CA ALA A 456 8.05 11.45 11.01
C ALA A 456 7.33 10.76 12.18
N SER A 457 6.14 11.26 12.55
CA SER A 457 5.30 10.62 13.56
C SER A 457 4.82 9.23 13.12
N THR A 458 4.43 9.07 11.85
CA THR A 458 4.01 7.78 11.28
C THR A 458 5.16 6.76 11.30
N LEU A 459 6.33 7.14 10.80
CA LEU A 459 7.51 6.26 10.79
C LEU A 459 7.95 5.90 12.20
N LYS A 460 7.96 6.86 13.13
CA LYS A 460 8.28 6.58 14.53
C LYS A 460 7.32 5.55 15.13
N GLY A 461 6.01 5.71 14.93
CA GLY A 461 5.02 4.73 15.41
C GLY A 461 5.22 3.34 14.79
N ALA A 462 5.60 3.26 13.52
CA ALA A 462 5.93 1.99 12.86
C ALA A 462 7.22 1.38 13.43
N VAL A 463 8.30 2.16 13.57
CA VAL A 463 9.56 1.73 14.20
C VAL A 463 9.32 1.15 15.59
N GLU A 464 8.44 1.76 16.39
CA GLU A 464 8.07 1.28 17.71
C GLU A 464 7.28 -0.04 17.65
N GLY A 465 6.37 -0.19 16.69
CA GLY A 465 5.68 -1.47 16.43
C GLY A 465 6.67 -2.60 16.10
N HIS A 466 7.61 -2.34 15.18
CA HIS A 466 8.68 -3.26 14.81
C HIS A 466 9.61 -3.57 15.99
N HIS A 467 9.98 -2.57 16.79
CA HIS A 467 10.78 -2.76 18.01
C HIS A 467 10.16 -3.79 18.96
N PHE A 468 8.87 -3.65 19.25
CA PHE A 468 8.16 -4.59 20.11
C PHE A 468 8.05 -5.99 19.51
N GLY A 469 7.83 -6.06 18.21
CA GLY A 469 7.83 -7.29 17.43
C GLY A 469 9.12 -8.09 17.52
N LEU A 470 10.22 -7.46 17.12
CA LEU A 470 11.55 -8.06 17.09
C LEU A 470 12.02 -8.51 18.48
N GLN A 471 11.69 -7.75 19.54
CA GLN A 471 11.95 -8.20 20.91
C GLN A 471 11.10 -9.42 21.29
N GLN A 472 9.84 -9.45 20.89
CA GLN A 472 8.94 -10.56 21.16
C GLN A 472 9.41 -11.84 20.45
N ASP A 473 9.92 -11.76 19.22
CA ASP A 473 10.48 -12.91 18.49
C ASP A 473 11.72 -13.46 19.18
N TYR A 474 12.61 -12.57 19.65
CA TYR A 474 13.74 -12.98 20.48
C TYR A 474 13.26 -13.70 21.75
N VAL A 475 12.28 -13.15 22.47
CA VAL A 475 11.72 -13.77 23.68
C VAL A 475 11.07 -15.12 23.38
N ASN A 476 10.28 -15.21 22.31
CA ASN A 476 9.61 -16.44 21.89
C ASN A 476 10.63 -17.52 21.53
N SER A 477 11.70 -17.18 20.82
CA SER A 477 12.78 -18.12 20.47
C SER A 477 13.47 -18.71 21.72
N LEU A 478 13.60 -17.91 22.80
CA LEU A 478 14.12 -18.39 24.08
C LEU A 478 13.11 -19.26 24.84
N ALA A 479 11.86 -18.83 24.90
CA ALA A 479 10.79 -19.51 25.62
C ALA A 479 10.44 -20.88 25.01
N ASN A 480 10.50 -21.00 23.67
CA ASN A 480 10.25 -22.23 22.93
C ASN A 480 11.44 -23.21 22.92
N HIS A 481 12.54 -22.87 23.62
CA HIS A 481 13.80 -23.63 23.68
C HIS A 481 14.53 -23.76 22.34
N ASP A 482 14.34 -22.80 21.44
CA ASP A 482 15.03 -22.73 20.16
C ASP A 482 16.39 -22.02 20.28
N THR A 483 17.08 -21.90 19.14
CA THR A 483 18.25 -21.02 19.05
C THR A 483 17.77 -19.58 19.18
N PRO A 484 18.33 -18.76 20.09
CA PRO A 484 17.88 -17.39 20.27
C PRO A 484 18.01 -16.60 18.98
N ASP A 485 16.98 -15.87 18.60
CA ASP A 485 17.00 -15.00 17.43
C ASP A 485 17.72 -13.69 17.73
N VAL A 486 19.04 -13.78 17.79
CA VAL A 486 19.92 -12.64 18.01
C VAL A 486 19.88 -11.67 16.83
N ASP A 487 19.48 -12.12 15.64
CA ASP A 487 19.42 -11.27 14.46
C ASP A 487 18.20 -10.35 14.50
N ALA A 488 17.07 -10.77 15.08
CA ALA A 488 15.95 -9.89 15.42
C ALA A 488 16.38 -8.73 16.34
N LEU A 489 17.14 -9.01 17.40
CA LEU A 489 17.68 -7.98 18.29
C LEU A 489 18.68 -7.03 17.60
N ARG A 490 19.45 -7.52 16.61
CA ARG A 490 20.35 -6.67 15.83
C ARG A 490 19.59 -5.79 14.85
N ALA A 491 18.55 -6.32 14.21
CA ALA A 491 17.65 -5.55 13.36
C ALA A 491 16.97 -4.43 14.17
N ASP A 492 16.49 -4.75 15.37
CA ASP A 492 15.89 -3.79 16.30
C ASP A 492 16.87 -2.65 16.64
N GLY A 493 18.10 -3.00 17.05
CA GLY A 493 19.14 -2.02 17.34
C GLY A 493 19.47 -1.13 16.15
N ARG A 494 19.56 -1.69 14.92
CA ARG A 494 19.79 -0.90 13.71
C ARG A 494 18.64 0.05 13.41
N LEU A 495 17.40 -0.43 13.50
CA LEU A 495 16.22 0.36 13.17
C LEU A 495 16.10 1.58 14.08
N GLN A 496 16.26 1.37 15.39
CA GLN A 496 16.24 2.45 16.38
C GLN A 496 17.36 3.47 16.11
N GLY A 497 18.58 3.01 15.85
CA GLY A 497 19.73 3.89 15.61
C GLY A 497 19.61 4.69 14.32
N LEU A 498 19.15 4.05 13.22
CA LEU A 498 18.92 4.74 11.95
C LEU A 498 17.80 5.78 12.06
N ASN A 499 16.72 5.47 12.78
CA ASN A 499 15.64 6.43 13.02
C ASN A 499 16.13 7.65 13.82
N ASP A 500 16.89 7.43 14.90
CA ASP A 500 17.45 8.52 15.73
C ASP A 500 18.38 9.45 14.92
N VAL A 501 19.23 8.85 14.08
CA VAL A 501 20.11 9.61 13.16
C VAL A 501 19.27 10.37 12.13
N ALA A 502 18.29 9.72 11.50
CA ALA A 502 17.46 10.30 10.47
C ALA A 502 16.63 11.50 10.97
N VAL A 503 16.02 11.38 12.16
CA VAL A 503 15.31 12.47 12.83
C VAL A 503 16.27 13.63 13.12
N SER A 504 17.46 13.33 13.64
CA SER A 504 18.48 14.36 13.90
C SER A 504 18.92 15.08 12.61
N GLU A 505 19.19 14.34 11.53
CA GLU A 505 19.58 14.90 10.24
C GLU A 505 18.47 15.74 9.61
N SER A 506 17.21 15.29 9.69
CA SER A 506 16.04 16.07 9.24
C SER A 506 15.93 17.39 10.00
N ASN A 507 16.07 17.37 11.33
CA ASN A 507 16.00 18.57 12.16
C ASN A 507 17.10 19.59 11.82
N VAL A 508 18.31 19.12 11.50
CA VAL A 508 19.42 19.98 11.04
C VAL A 508 19.16 20.58 9.67
N GLN A 509 18.63 19.78 8.73
CA GLN A 509 18.20 20.28 7.42
C GLN A 509 17.08 21.33 7.55
N GLN A 510 16.27 21.22 8.61
CA GLN A 510 15.14 22.09 8.91
C GLN A 510 15.42 23.20 9.93
N ALA A 511 16.67 23.57 10.27
CA ALA A 511 17.02 24.52 11.34
C ALA A 511 16.46 25.97 11.25
N ALA A 512 15.40 26.21 10.46
CA ALA A 512 14.44 27.30 10.59
C ALA A 512 13.12 26.94 11.31
N ASN A 513 12.84 25.66 11.62
CA ASN A 513 11.54 25.13 12.09
C ASN A 513 11.59 24.41 13.47
N GLU A 514 12.75 24.34 14.13
CA GLU A 514 13.01 23.56 15.36
C GLU A 514 12.01 23.78 16.52
N TYR A 515 11.34 24.92 16.60
CA TYR A 515 10.33 25.20 17.63
C TYR A 515 8.93 24.64 17.29
N ALA A 516 8.57 24.59 16.01
CA ALA A 516 7.24 24.19 15.56
C ALA A 516 7.05 22.67 15.68
N GLN A 517 8.03 21.88 15.28
CA GLN A 517 8.02 20.41 15.45
C GLN A 517 7.97 20.00 16.92
N ALA A 518 8.80 20.63 17.75
CA ALA A 518 8.91 20.26 19.16
C ALA A 518 7.65 20.62 19.98
N GLN A 519 6.86 21.61 19.52
CA GLN A 519 5.50 21.87 20.02
C GLN A 519 4.46 20.91 19.44
N LEU A 520 4.50 20.63 18.13
CA LEU A 520 3.57 19.69 17.48
C LEU A 520 3.71 18.28 18.06
N GLU A 521 4.93 17.78 18.23
CA GLU A 521 5.22 16.49 18.85
C GLU A 521 4.66 16.42 20.27
N HIS A 522 4.71 17.50 21.05
CA HIS A 522 4.11 17.54 22.37
C HIS A 522 2.56 17.51 22.31
N GLU A 523 1.96 18.15 21.30
CA GLU A 523 0.51 18.26 21.11
C GLU A 523 -0.12 17.02 20.45
N GLN A 524 0.61 16.27 19.62
CA GLN A 524 0.11 15.11 18.85
C GLN A 524 0.17 13.76 19.58
N LYS A 525 0.18 13.77 20.93
CA LYS A 525 0.19 12.55 21.76
C LYS A 525 -0.96 11.59 21.44
N GLU A 526 -2.14 12.11 21.13
CA GLU A 526 -3.32 11.31 20.76
C GLU A 526 -3.19 10.70 19.35
N ALA A 527 -2.66 11.44 18.38
CA ALA A 527 -2.43 10.94 17.02
C ALA A 527 -1.36 9.85 16.97
N ARG A 528 -0.34 9.94 17.85
CA ARG A 528 0.67 8.87 18.03
C ARG A 528 0.06 7.58 18.55
N TRP A 529 -0.85 7.67 19.52
CA TRP A 529 -1.57 6.50 20.01
C TRP A 529 -2.46 5.87 18.93
N GLU A 530 -3.18 6.69 18.15
CA GLU A 530 -3.99 6.20 17.03
C GLU A 530 -3.14 5.52 15.95
N ALA A 531 -1.97 6.08 15.59
CA ALA A 531 -1.03 5.48 14.64
C ALA A 531 -0.47 4.14 15.13
N ILE A 532 -0.04 4.05 16.40
CA ILE A 532 0.43 2.79 17.01
C ILE A 532 -0.68 1.74 17.01
N THR A 533 -1.91 2.10 17.38
CA THR A 533 -3.03 1.15 17.42
C THR A 533 -3.57 0.74 16.04
N THR A 534 -3.50 1.63 15.04
CA THR A 534 -4.05 1.38 13.69
C THR A 534 -3.03 0.70 12.79
N ILE A 535 -1.80 1.21 12.74
CA ILE A 535 -0.72 0.67 11.91
C ILE A 535 -0.07 -0.50 12.65
N GLY A 536 0.34 -0.31 13.91
CA GLY A 536 0.91 -1.39 14.72
C GLY A 536 -0.08 -2.54 14.96
N GLY A 537 -1.37 -2.26 15.20
CA GLY A 537 -2.39 -3.31 15.33
C GLY A 537 -2.65 -4.13 14.06
N SER A 538 -2.17 -3.67 12.90
CA SER A 538 -2.28 -4.37 11.61
C SER A 538 -1.06 -5.22 11.23
N VAL A 539 0.06 -5.05 11.94
CA VAL A 539 1.27 -5.86 11.75
C VAL A 539 1.12 -7.17 12.57
N PRO A 540 1.36 -8.36 11.96
CA PRO A 540 1.35 -9.64 12.67
C PRO A 540 2.21 -9.60 13.94
N HIS A 541 1.77 -10.29 15.00
CA HIS A 541 2.44 -10.36 16.32
C HIS A 541 2.52 -9.06 17.15
N VAL A 542 2.34 -7.88 16.55
CA VAL A 542 2.28 -6.60 17.27
C VAL A 542 0.99 -6.46 18.08
N SER A 543 -0.15 -6.98 17.60
CA SER A 543 -1.42 -6.95 18.36
C SER A 543 -1.29 -7.65 19.71
N ASP A 544 -0.58 -8.78 19.75
CA ASP A 544 -0.33 -9.56 20.98
C ASP A 544 0.65 -8.83 21.91
N ALA A 545 1.66 -8.16 21.35
CA ALA A 545 2.60 -7.32 22.10
C ALA A 545 1.92 -6.06 22.68
N LEU A 546 1.08 -5.37 21.90
CA LEU A 546 0.29 -4.21 22.34
C LEU A 546 -0.72 -4.61 23.43
N ASP A 547 -1.37 -5.76 23.28
CA ASP A 547 -2.26 -6.34 24.30
C ASP A 547 -1.51 -6.76 25.58
N ALA A 548 -0.24 -7.12 25.48
CA ALA A 548 0.62 -7.45 26.61
C ALA A 548 1.17 -6.21 27.33
N VAL A 549 1.50 -5.14 26.59
CA VAL A 549 1.96 -3.84 27.11
C VAL A 549 0.81 -3.07 27.77
N GLY A 550 -0.38 -3.03 27.15
CA GLY A 550 -1.56 -2.35 27.69
C GLY A 550 -2.10 -2.93 29.02
N LYS A 551 -1.60 -4.10 29.44
CA LYS A 551 -1.94 -4.77 30.71
C LYS A 551 -0.90 -4.56 31.82
N VAL A 552 0.17 -3.78 31.58
CA VAL A 552 1.25 -3.53 32.55
C VAL A 552 0.91 -2.37 33.49
N PRO A 553 0.99 -2.55 34.83
CA PRO A 553 0.93 -1.44 35.78
C PRO A 553 2.13 -0.50 35.58
N GLY A 554 1.90 0.73 35.13
CA GLY A 554 2.96 1.71 34.81
C GLY A 554 3.35 1.76 33.33
N ALA A 555 2.61 1.08 32.44
CA ALA A 555 2.79 1.18 30.98
C ALA A 555 2.85 2.63 30.51
N ASP A 556 2.00 3.51 31.05
CA ASP A 556 1.98 4.94 30.73
C ASP A 556 3.33 5.62 30.99
N GLY A 557 4.08 5.20 32.03
CA GLY A 557 5.41 5.74 32.36
C GLY A 557 6.52 5.22 31.45
N ILE A 558 6.50 3.92 31.12
CA ILE A 558 7.41 3.30 30.13
C ILE A 558 7.25 4.01 28.78
N LEU A 559 6.00 4.14 28.33
CA LEU A 559 5.64 4.82 27.10
C LEU A 559 5.99 6.31 27.19
N GLN A 560 5.75 6.98 28.31
CA GLN A 560 6.11 8.39 28.49
C GLN A 560 7.63 8.63 28.41
N ASP A 561 8.48 7.77 28.97
CA ASP A 561 9.94 7.92 28.89
C ASP A 561 10.52 7.44 27.55
N MET A 562 9.97 6.38 26.94
CA MET A 562 10.32 5.95 25.58
C MET A 562 9.89 6.98 24.52
N PHE A 563 8.81 7.74 24.75
CA PHE A 563 8.22 8.67 23.77
C PHE A 563 8.54 10.15 24.04
N GLY A 564 9.51 10.45 24.92
CA GLY A 564 10.04 11.81 25.11
C GLY A 564 9.22 12.70 26.04
N GLY A 565 8.72 12.16 27.15
CA GLY A 565 7.86 12.83 28.14
C GLY A 565 8.54 13.83 29.08
N GLY A 566 9.62 14.50 28.64
CA GLY A 566 10.27 15.57 29.37
C GLY A 566 9.56 16.93 29.25
N ASP A 567 10.08 17.93 29.98
CA ASP A 567 9.68 19.33 29.84
C ASP A 567 9.69 19.80 28.38
N ALA A 568 8.81 20.74 28.03
CA ALA A 568 8.77 21.34 26.70
C ALA A 568 10.18 21.75 26.23
N PRO A 569 10.60 21.31 25.04
CA PRO A 569 11.97 21.50 24.57
C PRO A 569 12.33 22.98 24.52
N LYS A 570 13.52 23.30 25.05
CA LYS A 570 14.15 24.61 24.90
C LYS A 570 14.91 24.61 23.57
N ALA A 571 14.92 25.75 22.88
CA ALA A 571 15.65 25.92 21.62
C ALA A 571 17.06 25.31 21.72
N PRO A 572 17.41 24.33 20.88
CA PRO A 572 18.69 23.65 20.98
C PRO A 572 19.80 24.52 20.38
N ASP A 573 20.91 24.65 21.12
CA ASP A 573 22.20 24.99 20.54
C ASP A 573 22.85 23.66 20.11
N ALA A 574 22.73 23.30 18.82
CA ALA A 574 23.32 22.15 18.11
C ALA A 574 22.53 20.79 18.13
N PRO A 575 22.62 20.01 17.04
CA PRO A 575 21.98 18.70 16.93
C PRO A 575 22.50 17.71 17.98
N HIS A 576 21.57 17.05 18.66
CA HIS A 576 21.83 15.97 19.60
C HIS A 576 21.13 14.70 19.12
N ILE A 577 21.89 13.66 18.80
CA ILE A 577 21.36 12.30 18.66
C ILE A 577 21.26 11.74 20.10
N PRO A 578 20.08 11.37 20.60
CA PRO A 578 19.97 10.78 21.93
C PRO A 578 20.77 9.48 21.96
N LEU A 579 21.58 9.26 23.00
CA LEU A 579 22.14 7.94 23.26
C LEU A 579 21.03 7.12 23.92
N GLN A 580 20.54 6.07 23.25
CA GLN A 580 19.61 5.14 23.90
C GLN A 580 20.27 4.53 25.14
N GLN A 581 19.59 4.63 26.29
CA GLN A 581 20.01 3.91 27.49
C GLN A 581 19.54 2.46 27.36
N SER A 582 20.42 1.50 27.64
CA SER A 582 20.07 0.06 27.62
C SER A 582 19.04 -0.36 28.69
N GLY A 583 18.72 0.52 29.63
CA GLY A 583 17.87 0.26 30.79
C GLY A 583 16.44 -0.19 30.46
N PRO A 584 15.66 0.55 29.65
CA PRO A 584 14.28 0.19 29.31
C PRO A 584 14.17 -1.14 28.54
N ASN A 585 15.02 -1.36 27.53
CA ASN A 585 15.04 -2.61 26.75
C ASN A 585 15.38 -3.83 27.63
N LEU A 586 16.34 -3.69 28.55
CA LEU A 586 16.67 -4.72 29.55
C LEU A 586 15.46 -5.08 30.42
N TYR A 587 14.76 -4.07 30.94
CA TYR A 587 13.59 -4.27 31.78
C TYR A 587 12.47 -4.98 31.02
N GLN A 588 12.16 -4.51 29.81
CA GLN A 588 11.08 -5.04 28.99
C GLN A 588 11.29 -6.52 28.65
N ILE A 589 12.47 -6.87 28.15
CA ILE A 589 12.79 -8.27 27.81
C ILE A 589 12.78 -9.15 29.06
N ALA A 590 13.27 -8.66 30.19
CA ALA A 590 13.21 -9.40 31.45
C ALA A 590 11.76 -9.64 31.92
N GLU A 591 10.89 -8.65 31.77
CA GLU A 591 9.47 -8.77 32.12
C GLU A 591 8.77 -9.77 31.19
N GLN A 592 9.00 -9.70 29.88
CA GLN A 592 8.43 -10.61 28.89
C GLN A 592 8.90 -12.06 29.14
N LEU A 593 10.19 -12.28 29.38
CA LEU A 593 10.72 -13.61 29.74
C LEU A 593 10.12 -14.13 31.06
N TYR A 594 9.91 -13.25 32.05
CA TYR A 594 9.20 -13.60 33.28
C TYR A 594 7.74 -13.99 33.04
N LYS A 595 7.03 -13.31 32.15
CA LYS A 595 5.67 -13.68 31.76
C LYS A 595 5.63 -15.02 31.02
N SER A 596 6.63 -15.30 30.18
CA SER A 596 6.77 -16.55 29.40
C SER A 596 7.36 -17.73 30.18
N ASP A 597 7.40 -17.67 31.52
CA ASP A 597 7.95 -18.73 32.39
C ASP A 597 9.42 -19.09 32.13
N TYR A 598 10.21 -18.19 31.52
CA TYR A 598 11.62 -18.39 31.22
C TYR A 598 12.54 -17.77 32.28
N GLY A 599 13.39 -18.58 32.92
CA GLY A 599 14.39 -18.13 33.90
C GLY A 599 14.06 -18.47 35.37
N ASP A 600 14.89 -18.02 36.31
CA ASP A 600 14.70 -18.28 37.75
C ASP A 600 13.78 -17.23 38.39
N LYS A 601 12.49 -17.52 38.44
CA LYS A 601 11.49 -16.68 39.12
C LYS A 601 11.74 -16.51 40.62
N GLY A 602 12.57 -17.35 41.23
CA GLY A 602 12.97 -17.24 42.64
C GLY A 602 13.72 -15.95 42.96
N ILE A 603 14.27 -15.27 41.95
CA ILE A 603 14.89 -13.94 42.07
C ILE A 603 13.85 -12.87 42.44
N PHE A 604 12.59 -13.06 42.03
CA PHE A 604 11.48 -12.14 42.26
C PHE A 604 10.37 -12.79 43.09
N PRO A 605 10.60 -13.07 44.39
CA PRO A 605 9.66 -13.82 45.23
C PRO A 605 8.32 -13.09 45.47
N ASN A 606 8.26 -11.79 45.20
CA ASN A 606 7.07 -10.95 45.37
C ASN A 606 6.46 -10.51 44.02
N GLY A 607 6.81 -11.19 42.93
CA GLY A 607 6.47 -10.77 41.57
C GLY A 607 7.54 -9.86 40.96
N PHE A 608 7.51 -9.75 39.63
CA PHE A 608 8.45 -8.93 38.86
C PHE A 608 8.30 -7.44 39.23
N PRO A 609 9.39 -6.68 39.40
CA PRO A 609 9.34 -5.27 39.81
C PRO A 609 8.61 -4.40 38.76
N THR A 610 7.98 -3.31 39.20
CA THR A 610 7.41 -2.30 38.29
C THR A 610 8.52 -1.46 37.64
N TYR A 611 8.23 -0.87 36.48
CA TYR A 611 9.20 -0.02 35.77
C TYR A 611 9.61 1.20 36.59
N GLU A 612 8.65 1.86 37.24
CA GLU A 612 8.91 2.99 38.14
C GLU A 612 9.91 2.63 39.25
N ALA A 613 9.84 1.40 39.77
CA ALA A 613 10.77 0.91 40.80
C ALA A 613 12.15 0.56 40.22
N TYR A 614 12.20 0.15 38.94
CA TYR A 614 13.43 -0.12 38.23
C TYR A 614 14.18 1.18 37.85
N GLU A 615 13.47 2.18 37.33
CA GLU A 615 14.04 3.50 37.00
C GLU A 615 14.55 4.26 38.23
N ALA A 616 13.75 4.27 39.31
CA ALA A 616 14.11 4.99 40.53
C ALA A 616 15.36 4.41 41.23
N ASP A 617 15.84 3.23 40.81
CA ASP A 617 16.90 2.46 41.46
C ASP A 617 18.14 2.30 40.54
N MET A 618 18.58 3.39 39.92
CA MET A 618 19.67 3.40 38.92
C MET A 618 20.98 2.73 39.36
N GLU A 619 21.29 2.69 40.66
CA GLU A 619 22.48 2.03 41.24
C GLU A 619 22.14 0.89 42.23
N GLY A 620 20.88 0.46 42.32
CA GLY A 620 20.43 -0.39 43.42
C GLY A 620 20.05 -1.84 43.11
N ASP A 621 19.38 -2.46 44.07
CA ASP A 621 19.11 -3.90 44.17
C ASP A 621 18.13 -4.40 43.09
N VAL A 622 17.21 -3.55 42.61
CA VAL A 622 16.21 -3.91 41.60
C VAL A 622 16.87 -4.13 40.23
N ARG A 623 17.72 -3.19 39.78
CA ARG A 623 18.42 -3.31 38.49
C ARG A 623 19.38 -4.50 38.47
N ASN A 624 20.14 -4.69 39.56
CA ASN A 624 21.01 -5.86 39.72
C ASN A 624 20.24 -7.19 39.68
N LYS A 625 19.04 -7.25 40.25
CA LYS A 625 18.18 -8.45 40.19
C LYS A 625 17.63 -8.71 38.80
N VAL A 626 17.27 -7.67 38.05
CA VAL A 626 16.86 -7.78 36.64
C VAL A 626 18.00 -8.30 35.78
N GLU A 627 19.21 -7.76 35.93
CA GLU A 627 20.40 -8.26 35.23
C GLU A 627 20.73 -9.71 35.64
N GLN A 628 20.65 -10.03 36.94
CA GLN A 628 20.83 -11.40 37.43
C GLN A 628 19.80 -12.37 36.86
N TYR A 629 18.55 -11.92 36.67
CA TYR A 629 17.47 -12.73 36.12
C TYR A 629 17.70 -13.08 34.64
N LEU A 630 18.16 -12.11 33.86
CA LEU A 630 18.49 -12.30 32.44
C LEU A 630 19.70 -13.22 32.26
N GLY A 631 20.70 -13.08 33.12
CA GLY A 631 21.95 -13.83 33.09
C GLY A 631 22.84 -13.51 31.88
N ASP A 632 24.09 -13.98 31.93
CA ASP A 632 25.16 -13.58 30.99
C ASP A 632 24.82 -13.80 29.51
N ARG A 633 24.00 -14.81 29.19
CA ARG A 633 23.62 -15.13 27.81
C ARG A 633 22.74 -14.04 27.21
N VAL A 634 21.63 -13.71 27.88
CA VAL A 634 20.67 -12.72 27.39
C VAL A 634 21.27 -11.32 27.42
N THR A 635 22.02 -10.99 28.48
CA THR A 635 22.78 -9.73 28.55
C THR A 635 23.81 -9.61 27.40
N GLY A 636 24.49 -10.71 27.06
CA GLY A 636 25.43 -10.76 25.95
C GLY A 636 24.77 -10.61 24.57
N ASP A 637 23.54 -11.10 24.40
CA ASP A 637 22.77 -10.91 23.18
C ASP A 637 22.26 -9.46 23.05
N LEU A 638 21.80 -8.86 24.16
CA LEU A 638 21.40 -7.44 24.19
C LEU A 638 22.55 -6.48 23.91
N THR A 639 23.76 -6.83 24.34
CA THR A 639 24.97 -6.08 23.97
C THR A 639 25.17 -6.05 22.45
N LYS A 640 24.76 -7.09 21.71
CA LYS A 640 24.86 -7.10 20.24
C LYS A 640 23.84 -6.17 19.59
N ALA A 641 22.65 -6.00 20.17
CA ALA A 641 21.69 -4.99 19.75
C ALA A 641 22.26 -3.58 19.93
N GLU A 642 22.85 -3.31 21.10
CA GLU A 642 23.51 -2.03 21.39
C GLU A 642 24.68 -1.74 20.42
N VAL A 643 25.50 -2.74 20.11
CA VAL A 643 26.56 -2.62 19.11
C VAL A 643 25.99 -2.35 17.71
N ALA A 644 24.86 -2.98 17.38
CA ALA A 644 24.19 -2.75 16.10
C ALA A 644 23.65 -1.31 16.02
N TYR A 645 23.02 -0.80 17.08
CA TYR A 645 22.62 0.60 17.24
C TYR A 645 23.81 1.55 17.07
N GLN A 646 24.88 1.35 17.84
CA GLN A 646 26.08 2.19 17.77
C GLN A 646 26.74 2.16 16.39
N GLY A 647 26.62 1.04 15.67
CA GLY A 647 27.12 0.86 14.31
C GLY A 647 26.39 1.70 13.26
N THR A 648 25.21 2.24 13.58
CA THR A 648 24.44 3.14 12.69
C THR A 648 24.80 4.62 12.87
N LEU A 649 25.47 4.94 13.99
CA LEU A 649 25.78 6.33 14.33
C LEU A 649 26.94 6.84 13.47
N PRO A 650 26.82 8.05 12.88
CA PRO A 650 27.86 8.59 12.02
C PRO A 650 29.16 8.80 12.81
N HIS A 651 30.27 8.28 12.29
CA HIS A 651 31.60 8.37 12.93
C HIS A 651 32.18 9.81 12.99
N ASP A 652 31.64 10.73 12.18
CA ASP A 652 31.85 12.18 12.23
C ASP A 652 30.47 12.87 12.21
N PRO A 653 30.22 13.95 12.98
CA PRO A 653 28.91 14.62 12.97
C PRO A 653 28.54 15.06 11.54
N PRO A 654 27.28 14.88 11.12
CA PRO A 654 26.87 15.17 9.76
C PRO A 654 27.20 16.62 9.40
N LYS A 655 27.98 16.82 8.34
CA LYS A 655 28.21 18.15 7.76
C LYS A 655 26.98 18.50 6.94
N ALA A 656 26.18 19.44 7.45
CA ALA A 656 25.04 19.98 6.72
C ALA A 656 25.45 20.47 5.31
N GLY A 657 24.82 19.93 4.27
CA GLY A 657 24.84 20.46 2.91
C GLY A 657 26.14 20.29 2.10
N GLN A 658 26.65 19.06 1.95
CA GLN A 658 27.64 18.74 0.91
C GLN A 658 27.15 17.70 -0.09
#